data_AF-A0A532CZ52-F1
#
_entry.id   AF-A0A532CZ52-F1
#
_cell.length_a   1.000
_cell.length_b   1.000
_cell.length_c   1.000
_cell.angle_alpha   90.00
_cell.angle_beta   90.00
_cell.angle_gamma   90.00
#
_symmetry.space_group_name_H-M   'P 1'
#
loop_
_entity.id
_entity.type
_entity.pdbx_description
1 polymer ?
#
loop_
_entity_poly.entity_id
_entity_poly.type
_entity_poly.pdbx_seq_one_letter_code
_entity_poly.pdbx_strand_id
1 'polypeptide(L)'
;MQKLLHDHPERTLSRLLAPRRLDPNTAYYACLVPTYDVGRKAGLGEPITLEDEQTLKQAWVKNAAPGPVTLPVFFQWEFRTGLAGDFESLARRLKAQPLPSTVGLRPVDIRTPGWGMPTLSPGAPGSLLDLGGALLTPETQPRAWPDQPRKTFQLALGAILNAPAAMAGTSGAPALLGPPLYGQWYVDLDSLPPADQPPHWFRVLNLDPRHRIAAGIGTMVIQQEQEPLMASAWDQLEQERRDRQRLKCAQLAEAVGDSLSKKHFAALDPARLLQLTGPALRALTGIATSPTPPPTAANTLLSGHPAVTGAFRRLTRVHGPIASHAATLDAIRLPATSPASTSGQAFRPFMQFSVATKQRQAPALREWSELKVEMLRRLAPKEAVLAAVKKTMPTVENTELTTFAPSFPQPMYEPLRDYAPDLLLPGMDQVPSSTIALLKTNPELIEAYMVGLNHEMSRELLWRGFPTDQRGTYFRQFWDAGGDELPSTDAEREARFDITRITSWAADSRLGSHSARGSAVGQMVLLIRGDLLRRYPRAMVYALESVWSADGTRRELGTVERYPIFRATQAPDITMLGFPLTEADVRGADNKAGGHPGWFFVLQEQPTEPRFGMDIPTTYGGTPAHWRDLTWGHLAEDEAALKQIVYVPIDGLLKDAVVDQIPWGKNSAHMATITRQPPFRVAVHARTWLPGRQ
;
A
#
# COMPACT_ATOMS: atom_id res chain seq x y z
N MET A 1 33.45 -14.95 7.00
CA MET A 1 32.47 -15.25 5.92
C MET A 1 31.05 -15.34 6.46
N GLN A 2 30.71 -16.25 7.39
CA GLN A 2 29.34 -16.33 7.98
C GLN A 2 28.83 -15.02 8.59
N LYS A 3 29.68 -14.29 9.34
CA LYS A 3 29.32 -12.98 9.91
C LYS A 3 29.05 -11.92 8.83
N LEU A 4 29.77 -12.00 7.71
CA LEU A 4 29.63 -11.10 6.57
C LEU A 4 28.42 -11.46 5.71
N LEU A 5 28.08 -12.76 5.61
CA LEU A 5 26.84 -13.26 5.02
C LEU A 5 25.59 -12.89 5.84
N HIS A 6 25.72 -12.79 7.17
CA HIS A 6 24.63 -12.45 8.07
C HIS A 6 24.41 -10.93 8.15
N ASP A 7 25.49 -10.16 8.28
CA ASP A 7 25.41 -8.71 8.53
C ASP A 7 25.44 -7.89 7.22
N HIS A 8 26.04 -8.42 6.15
CA HIS A 8 26.25 -7.72 4.86
C HIS A 8 26.08 -8.65 3.65
N PRO A 9 24.93 -9.33 3.48
CA PRO A 9 24.71 -10.27 2.38
C PRO A 9 24.91 -9.64 1.00
N GLU A 10 24.67 -8.34 0.85
CA GLU A 10 24.89 -7.57 -0.38
C GLU A 10 26.34 -7.60 -0.89
N ARG A 11 27.31 -7.81 0.02
CA ARG A 11 28.74 -7.90 -0.32
C ARG A 11 29.17 -9.28 -0.79
N THR A 12 28.24 -10.24 -0.84
CA THR A 12 28.51 -11.63 -1.22
C THR A 12 27.81 -12.05 -2.53
N LEU A 13 27.26 -11.08 -3.26
CA LEU A 13 26.60 -11.31 -4.53
C LEU A 13 27.63 -11.48 -5.66
N SER A 14 27.71 -12.70 -6.21
CA SER A 14 28.43 -12.99 -7.45
C SER A 14 27.43 -13.19 -8.57
N ARG A 15 27.65 -12.56 -9.74
CA ARG A 15 26.84 -12.77 -10.95
C ARG A 15 27.63 -13.61 -11.96
N LEU A 16 26.96 -14.59 -12.54
CA LEU A 16 27.50 -15.42 -13.60
C LEU A 16 27.01 -14.88 -14.94
N LEU A 17 27.94 -14.62 -15.86
CA LEU A 17 27.64 -14.13 -17.20
C LEU A 17 27.93 -15.23 -18.21
N ALA A 18 26.93 -15.56 -19.03
CA ALA A 18 27.06 -16.49 -20.14
C ALA A 18 26.79 -15.71 -21.44
N PRO A 19 27.84 -15.22 -22.14
CA PRO A 19 27.69 -14.41 -23.33
C PRO A 19 27.37 -15.29 -24.56
N ARG A 20 26.20 -15.92 -24.52
CA ARG A 20 25.60 -16.69 -25.61
C ARG A 20 24.50 -15.87 -26.25
N ARG A 21 24.47 -15.80 -27.57
CA ARG A 21 23.34 -15.23 -28.30
C ARG A 21 22.20 -16.25 -28.30
N LEU A 22 21.06 -15.85 -27.78
CA LEU A 22 19.87 -16.69 -27.70
C LEU A 22 18.93 -16.36 -28.87
N ASP A 23 18.42 -17.41 -29.50
CA ASP A 23 17.44 -17.32 -30.56
C ASP A 23 16.08 -16.90 -29.98
N PRO A 24 15.29 -16.08 -30.68
CA PRO A 24 13.97 -15.67 -30.20
C PRO A 24 12.99 -16.85 -30.14
N ASN A 25 11.98 -16.75 -29.27
CA ASN A 25 10.91 -17.75 -29.12
C ASN A 25 11.37 -19.21 -28.93
N THR A 26 12.55 -19.42 -28.36
CA THR A 26 13.19 -20.73 -28.23
C THR A 26 13.25 -21.13 -26.75
N ALA A 27 12.93 -22.38 -26.45
CA ALA A 27 13.07 -22.94 -25.11
C ALA A 27 14.52 -23.40 -24.87
N TYR A 28 15.09 -22.99 -23.74
CA TYR A 28 16.45 -23.30 -23.35
C TYR A 28 16.45 -23.98 -21.98
N TYR A 29 17.43 -24.87 -21.83
CA TYR A 29 17.79 -25.50 -20.57
C TYR A 29 19.12 -24.89 -20.09
N ALA A 30 19.11 -24.22 -18.94
CA ALA A 30 20.33 -23.69 -18.33
C ALA A 30 20.81 -24.62 -17.22
N CYS A 31 22.10 -24.96 -17.27
CA CYS A 31 22.77 -25.75 -16.24
C CYS A 31 23.96 -24.95 -15.67
N LEU A 32 24.03 -24.86 -14.34
CA LEU A 32 25.20 -24.39 -13.63
C LEU A 32 26.12 -25.59 -13.34
N VAL A 33 27.31 -25.56 -13.92
CA VAL A 33 28.31 -26.63 -13.83
C VAL A 33 29.66 -26.05 -13.37
N PRO A 34 30.51 -26.84 -12.68
CA PRO A 34 31.81 -26.36 -12.21
C PRO A 34 32.82 -26.24 -13.36
N THR A 35 33.47 -25.09 -13.50
CA THR A 35 34.51 -24.85 -14.54
C THR A 35 35.81 -25.63 -14.28
N TYR A 36 36.13 -25.92 -13.02
CA TYR A 36 37.36 -26.59 -12.61
C TYR A 36 37.14 -28.06 -12.25
N ASP A 37 38.11 -28.91 -12.56
CA ASP A 37 38.05 -30.37 -12.35
C ASP A 37 37.88 -30.73 -10.86
N VAL A 38 38.45 -29.94 -9.96
CA VAL A 38 38.23 -30.08 -8.50
C VAL A 38 36.74 -30.02 -8.16
N GLY A 39 36.02 -29.05 -8.73
CA GLY A 39 34.58 -28.90 -8.53
C GLY A 39 33.78 -30.03 -9.19
N ARG A 40 34.25 -30.54 -10.33
CA ARG A 40 33.67 -31.72 -11.01
C ARG A 40 33.80 -32.96 -10.13
N LYS A 41 35.02 -33.26 -9.64
CA LYS A 41 35.31 -34.38 -8.73
C LYS A 41 34.48 -34.28 -7.45
N ALA A 42 34.46 -33.11 -6.82
CA ALA A 42 33.65 -32.84 -5.63
C ALA A 42 32.16 -33.12 -5.87
N GLY A 43 31.61 -32.63 -6.99
CA GLY A 43 30.18 -32.79 -7.31
C GLY A 43 29.79 -34.21 -7.75
N LEU A 44 30.73 -35.01 -8.22
CA LEU A 44 30.52 -36.42 -8.60
C LEU A 44 30.87 -37.42 -7.49
N GLY A 45 31.39 -36.95 -6.35
CA GLY A 45 31.84 -37.80 -5.25
C GLY A 45 33.16 -38.52 -5.51
N GLU A 46 33.98 -38.04 -6.45
CA GLU A 46 35.32 -38.57 -6.72
C GLU A 46 36.33 -38.03 -5.68
N PRO A 47 37.39 -38.79 -5.34
CA PRO A 47 38.39 -38.35 -4.38
C PRO A 47 39.19 -37.14 -4.91
N ILE A 48 39.37 -36.12 -4.06
CA ILE A 48 40.12 -34.90 -4.35
C ILE A 48 41.51 -35.02 -3.72
N THR A 49 42.57 -34.79 -4.50
CA THR A 49 43.95 -34.76 -4.00
C THR A 49 44.42 -33.32 -3.76
N LEU A 50 45.41 -33.12 -2.88
CA LEU A 50 46.02 -31.80 -2.64
C LEU A 50 46.63 -31.18 -3.91
N GLU A 51 47.07 -32.00 -4.86
CA GLU A 51 47.59 -31.55 -6.16
C GLU A 51 46.46 -31.00 -7.07
N ASP A 52 45.27 -31.59 -7.00
CA ASP A 52 44.11 -31.11 -7.74
C ASP A 52 43.70 -29.69 -7.26
N GLU A 53 43.70 -29.46 -5.95
CA GLU A 53 43.36 -28.15 -5.34
C GLU A 53 44.35 -27.04 -5.73
N GLN A 54 45.63 -27.37 -5.88
CA GLN A 54 46.67 -26.40 -6.23
C GLN A 54 46.72 -26.08 -7.73
N THR A 55 46.45 -27.06 -8.59
CA THR A 55 46.61 -26.90 -10.05
C THR A 55 45.41 -26.27 -10.75
N LEU A 56 44.20 -26.37 -10.18
CA LEU A 56 42.96 -25.79 -10.73
C LEU A 56 42.76 -26.06 -12.23
N LYS A 57 42.95 -27.31 -12.64
CA LYS A 57 42.74 -27.74 -14.04
C LYS A 57 41.28 -27.51 -14.45
N GLN A 58 41.05 -27.18 -15.73
CA GLN A 58 39.69 -27.04 -16.27
C GLN A 58 38.99 -28.40 -16.36
N ALA A 59 37.69 -28.44 -16.07
CA ALA A 59 36.88 -29.67 -16.11
C ALA A 59 36.65 -30.18 -17.54
N TRP A 60 36.82 -29.33 -18.56
CA TRP A 60 36.73 -29.69 -19.97
C TRP A 60 37.71 -28.84 -20.80
N VAL A 61 38.14 -29.36 -21.96
CA VAL A 61 39.10 -28.69 -22.85
C VAL A 61 38.54 -28.60 -24.27
N LYS A 62 38.68 -27.45 -24.93
CA LYS A 62 38.05 -27.13 -26.23
C LYS A 62 38.48 -28.06 -27.39
N ASN A 63 39.67 -28.68 -27.29
CA ASN A 63 40.26 -29.54 -28.32
C ASN A 63 40.45 -31.00 -27.84
N ALA A 64 39.62 -31.46 -26.90
CA ALA A 64 39.65 -32.85 -26.47
C ALA A 64 39.12 -33.79 -27.58
N ALA A 65 39.57 -35.05 -27.58
CA ALA A 65 39.03 -36.07 -28.48
C ALA A 65 37.49 -36.17 -28.30
N PRO A 66 36.72 -36.39 -29.38
CA PRO A 66 35.26 -36.42 -29.30
C PRO A 66 34.82 -37.54 -28.36
N GLY A 67 34.26 -37.16 -27.21
CA GLY A 67 33.80 -38.06 -26.17
C GLY A 67 32.79 -37.37 -25.25
N PRO A 68 31.93 -38.12 -24.56
CA PRO A 68 30.97 -37.55 -23.63
C PRO A 68 31.69 -36.95 -22.41
N VAL A 69 31.30 -35.74 -22.02
CA VAL A 69 31.77 -35.09 -20.79
C VAL A 69 30.69 -35.20 -19.72
N THR A 70 31.01 -35.87 -18.60
CA THR A 70 30.11 -35.99 -17.45
C THR A 70 30.39 -34.85 -16.47
N LEU A 71 29.38 -34.00 -16.23
CA LEU A 71 29.47 -32.86 -15.32
C LEU A 71 28.36 -32.92 -14.27
N PRO A 72 28.65 -32.61 -12.99
CA PRO A 72 27.62 -32.43 -11.99
C PRO A 72 26.88 -31.12 -12.25
N VAL A 73 25.55 -31.15 -12.13
CA VAL A 73 24.69 -29.97 -12.29
C VAL A 73 24.35 -29.44 -10.89
N PHE A 74 24.90 -28.28 -10.54
CA PHE A 74 24.65 -27.64 -9.24
C PHE A 74 23.26 -26.99 -9.19
N PHE A 75 22.81 -26.43 -10.31
CA PHE A 75 21.51 -25.81 -10.43
C PHE A 75 21.05 -25.85 -11.88
N GLN A 76 19.75 -26.03 -12.10
CA GLN A 76 19.17 -26.07 -13.44
C GLN A 76 17.81 -25.39 -13.47
N TRP A 77 17.50 -24.78 -14.60
CA TRP A 77 16.18 -24.22 -14.85
C TRP A 77 15.88 -24.15 -16.35
N GLU A 78 14.60 -24.18 -16.65
CA GLU A 78 14.08 -23.98 -18.00
C GLU A 78 13.62 -22.53 -18.17
N PHE A 79 13.89 -21.96 -19.34
CA PHE A 79 13.37 -20.65 -19.69
C PHE A 79 13.12 -20.57 -21.19
N ARG A 80 12.21 -19.68 -21.60
CA ARG A 80 11.92 -19.43 -23.02
C ARG A 80 12.24 -17.98 -23.33
N THR A 81 12.93 -17.75 -24.44
CA THR A 81 13.13 -16.39 -24.95
C THR A 81 11.83 -15.85 -25.54
N GLY A 82 11.60 -14.55 -25.38
CA GLY A 82 10.49 -13.86 -26.04
C GLY A 82 10.85 -13.42 -27.45
N LEU A 83 10.02 -12.54 -28.00
CA LEU A 83 10.33 -11.80 -29.22
C LEU A 83 11.66 -11.02 -29.03
N ALA A 84 12.47 -10.96 -30.08
CA ALA A 84 13.77 -10.28 -30.03
C ALA A 84 13.61 -8.81 -29.62
N GLY A 85 14.52 -8.31 -28.77
CA GLY A 85 14.47 -6.96 -28.22
C GLY A 85 14.89 -6.89 -26.76
N ASP A 86 15.64 -5.87 -26.40
CA ASP A 86 15.90 -5.42 -25.03
C ASP A 86 14.79 -4.46 -24.56
N PHE A 87 14.97 -3.85 -23.38
CA PHE A 87 14.02 -2.88 -22.85
C PHE A 87 13.86 -1.68 -23.81
N GLU A 88 14.97 -1.15 -24.32
CA GLU A 88 14.99 -0.04 -25.27
C GLU A 88 14.20 -0.37 -26.55
N SER A 89 14.44 -1.55 -27.14
CA SER A 89 13.75 -2.01 -28.34
C SER A 89 12.24 -2.11 -28.12
N LEU A 90 11.81 -2.67 -26.99
CA LEU A 90 10.39 -2.76 -26.64
C LEU A 90 9.77 -1.39 -26.35
N ALA A 91 10.50 -0.50 -25.67
CA ALA A 91 10.06 0.86 -25.37
C ALA A 91 9.92 1.70 -26.64
N ARG A 92 10.86 1.59 -27.59
CA ARG A 92 10.80 2.26 -28.91
C ARG A 92 9.70 1.70 -29.82
N ARG A 93 9.31 0.44 -29.62
CA ARG A 93 8.23 -0.20 -30.38
C ARG A 93 6.85 0.33 -29.95
N LEU A 94 6.71 0.86 -28.73
CA LEU A 94 5.47 1.48 -28.28
C LEU A 94 5.17 2.73 -29.11
N LYS A 95 4.01 2.74 -29.76
CA LYS A 95 3.54 3.89 -30.55
C LYS A 95 2.60 4.72 -29.70
N ALA A 96 2.95 6.00 -29.53
CA ALA A 96 2.05 6.99 -28.97
C ALA A 96 0.94 7.28 -29.99
N GLN A 97 -0.29 6.87 -29.68
CA GLN A 97 -1.44 7.06 -30.58
C GLN A 97 -2.65 7.58 -29.80
N PRO A 98 -3.36 8.58 -30.32
CA PRO A 98 -4.68 8.93 -29.81
C PRO A 98 -5.65 7.77 -30.11
N LEU A 99 -6.50 7.45 -29.14
CA LEU A 99 -7.54 6.43 -29.31
C LEU A 99 -8.80 7.06 -29.92
N PRO A 100 -9.61 6.29 -30.67
CA PRO A 100 -10.92 6.75 -31.12
C PRO A 100 -11.78 7.24 -29.95
N SER A 101 -12.55 8.31 -30.12
CA SER A 101 -13.43 8.86 -29.07
C SER A 101 -14.57 7.91 -28.66
N THR A 102 -14.79 6.85 -29.43
CA THR A 102 -15.73 5.75 -29.14
C THR A 102 -15.18 4.76 -28.11
N VAL A 103 -13.85 4.70 -27.92
CA VAL A 103 -13.25 3.85 -26.89
C VAL A 103 -13.64 4.39 -25.51
N GLY A 104 -14.02 3.48 -24.61
CA GLY A 104 -14.60 3.80 -23.32
C GLY A 104 -16.13 3.87 -23.32
N LEU A 105 -16.79 3.84 -24.48
CA LEU A 105 -18.26 3.83 -24.57
C LEU A 105 -18.78 2.53 -25.16
N ARG A 106 -19.86 2.02 -24.58
CA ARG A 106 -20.65 0.90 -25.10
C ARG A 106 -22.08 1.36 -25.39
N PRO A 107 -22.58 1.27 -26.63
CA PRO A 107 -23.98 1.57 -26.90
C PRO A 107 -24.89 0.54 -26.23
N VAL A 108 -25.90 1.03 -25.52
CA VAL A 108 -26.95 0.25 -24.86
C VAL A 108 -28.28 0.64 -25.49
N ASP A 109 -29.02 -0.37 -25.92
CA ASP A 109 -30.35 -0.22 -26.49
C ASP A 109 -31.41 -0.22 -25.39
N ILE A 110 -32.15 0.89 -25.29
CA ILE A 110 -33.24 1.06 -24.32
C ILE A 110 -34.63 1.14 -24.99
N ARG A 111 -34.75 0.69 -26.24
CA ARG A 111 -36.03 0.75 -26.98
C ARG A 111 -37.13 -0.10 -26.38
N THR A 112 -36.77 -1.26 -25.81
CA THR A 112 -37.72 -2.23 -25.27
C THR A 112 -37.26 -2.71 -23.89
N PRO A 113 -37.42 -1.89 -22.83
CA PRO A 113 -36.91 -2.24 -21.50
C PRO A 113 -37.76 -3.31 -20.79
N GLY A 114 -38.99 -3.55 -21.26
CA GLY A 114 -39.97 -4.44 -20.63
C GLY A 114 -40.66 -3.80 -19.41
N TRP A 115 -41.34 -4.60 -18.57
CA TRP A 115 -41.88 -4.17 -17.27
C TRP A 115 -42.85 -2.98 -17.30
N GLY A 116 -43.59 -2.80 -18.40
CA GLY A 116 -44.50 -1.65 -18.57
C GLY A 116 -43.79 -0.33 -18.86
N MET A 117 -42.48 -0.35 -19.12
CA MET A 117 -41.71 0.82 -19.52
C MET A 117 -42.08 1.31 -20.93
N PRO A 118 -41.94 2.62 -21.20
CA PRO A 118 -42.22 3.19 -22.51
C PRO A 118 -41.33 2.56 -23.59
N THR A 119 -41.94 2.18 -24.71
CA THR A 119 -41.21 1.66 -25.88
C THR A 119 -40.90 2.79 -26.87
N LEU A 120 -39.69 2.77 -27.44
CA LEU A 120 -39.27 3.74 -28.45
C LEU A 120 -39.22 3.08 -29.83
N SER A 121 -39.61 3.83 -30.86
CA SER A 121 -39.48 3.38 -32.25
C SER A 121 -38.01 3.22 -32.65
N PRO A 122 -37.67 2.32 -33.60
CA PRO A 122 -36.31 2.21 -34.13
C PRO A 122 -35.80 3.57 -34.65
N GLY A 123 -34.60 3.98 -34.23
CA GLY A 123 -34.00 5.24 -34.64
C GLY A 123 -34.54 6.49 -33.94
N ALA A 124 -35.48 6.35 -32.99
CA ALA A 124 -35.98 7.49 -32.22
C ALA A 124 -34.85 8.16 -31.39
N PRO A 125 -34.85 9.50 -31.23
CA PRO A 125 -33.90 10.18 -30.36
C PRO A 125 -33.95 9.64 -28.93
N GLY A 126 -32.78 9.32 -28.36
CA GLY A 126 -32.68 8.73 -27.01
C GLY A 126 -32.99 7.23 -26.91
N SER A 127 -33.07 6.51 -28.05
CA SER A 127 -33.23 5.04 -28.07
C SER A 127 -31.94 4.27 -27.75
N LEU A 128 -30.79 4.86 -28.05
CA LEU A 128 -29.46 4.33 -27.72
C LEU A 128 -28.79 5.27 -26.72
N LEU A 129 -28.25 4.70 -25.66
CA LEU A 129 -27.44 5.42 -24.67
C LEU A 129 -26.02 4.88 -24.69
N ASP A 130 -25.03 5.74 -24.50
CA ASP A 130 -23.65 5.29 -24.34
C ASP A 130 -23.37 5.03 -22.85
N LEU A 131 -23.18 3.76 -22.51
CA LEU A 131 -22.68 3.32 -21.22
C LEU A 131 -21.17 3.50 -21.20
N GLY A 132 -20.68 4.39 -20.32
CA GLY A 132 -19.25 4.55 -20.10
C GLY A 132 -18.66 3.35 -19.36
N GLY A 133 -17.39 3.05 -19.61
CA GLY A 133 -16.58 2.18 -18.77
C GLY A 133 -15.94 2.94 -17.60
N ALA A 134 -15.17 2.21 -16.77
CA ALA A 134 -14.40 2.79 -15.67
C ALA A 134 -13.32 3.77 -16.19
N LEU A 135 -12.89 3.56 -17.44
CA LEU A 135 -11.96 4.40 -18.18
C LEU A 135 -12.60 4.91 -19.48
N LEU A 136 -12.32 6.17 -19.81
CA LEU A 136 -12.79 6.87 -21.01
C LEU A 136 -11.60 7.54 -21.71
N THR A 137 -11.69 7.84 -23.01
CA THR A 137 -10.70 8.75 -23.61
C THR A 137 -11.00 10.20 -23.18
N PRO A 138 -9.99 11.09 -23.14
CA PRO A 138 -10.21 12.50 -22.82
C PRO A 138 -11.27 13.16 -23.70
N GLU A 139 -11.26 12.81 -24.99
CA GLU A 139 -12.15 13.34 -26.04
C GLU A 139 -13.54 12.68 -26.06
N THR A 140 -13.75 11.59 -25.31
CA THR A 140 -15.03 10.91 -25.24
C THR A 140 -16.12 11.86 -24.75
N GLN A 141 -17.17 12.02 -25.55
CA GLN A 141 -18.42 12.67 -25.17
C GLN A 141 -19.56 11.66 -25.37
N PRO A 142 -20.21 11.21 -24.29
CA PRO A 142 -21.38 10.34 -24.41
C PRO A 142 -22.50 11.02 -25.20
N ARG A 143 -23.27 10.25 -25.97
CA ARG A 143 -24.48 10.77 -26.62
C ARG A 143 -25.39 11.47 -25.62
N ALA A 144 -25.82 12.68 -25.97
CA ALA A 144 -26.79 13.42 -25.17
C ALA A 144 -28.12 12.67 -25.12
N TRP A 145 -28.71 12.55 -23.92
CA TRP A 145 -30.02 11.95 -23.75
C TRP A 145 -31.09 13.06 -23.79
N PRO A 146 -31.94 13.13 -24.84
CA PRO A 146 -32.87 14.24 -24.99
C PRO A 146 -33.87 14.32 -23.84
N ASP A 147 -34.25 15.55 -23.46
CA ASP A 147 -35.05 15.79 -22.25
C ASP A 147 -36.40 15.08 -22.21
N GLN A 148 -37.13 15.09 -23.33
CA GLN A 148 -38.46 14.48 -23.40
C GLN A 148 -38.41 12.96 -23.16
N PRO A 149 -37.70 12.14 -23.97
CA PRO A 149 -37.61 10.71 -23.73
C PRO A 149 -36.97 10.38 -22.38
N ARG A 150 -36.01 11.18 -21.92
CA ARG A 150 -35.40 11.03 -20.59
C ARG A 150 -36.42 11.17 -19.48
N LYS A 151 -37.20 12.27 -19.45
CA LYS A 151 -38.22 12.50 -18.42
C LYS A 151 -39.29 11.42 -18.44
N THR A 152 -39.78 11.03 -19.63
CA THR A 152 -40.77 9.95 -19.77
C THR A 152 -40.25 8.62 -19.21
N PHE A 153 -39.01 8.25 -19.56
CA PHE A 153 -38.37 7.04 -19.04
C PHE A 153 -38.19 7.09 -17.52
N GLN A 154 -37.65 8.20 -16.99
CA GLN A 154 -37.39 8.38 -15.56
C GLN A 154 -38.68 8.39 -14.73
N LEU A 155 -39.77 8.96 -15.23
CA LEU A 155 -41.08 8.94 -14.57
C LEU A 155 -41.65 7.52 -14.49
N ALA A 156 -41.60 6.77 -15.60
CA ALA A 156 -42.07 5.39 -15.63
C ALA A 156 -41.23 4.48 -14.71
N LEU A 157 -39.90 4.60 -14.77
CA LEU A 157 -39.00 3.85 -13.89
C LEU A 157 -39.23 4.20 -12.42
N GLY A 158 -39.37 5.50 -12.11
CA GLY A 158 -39.64 5.96 -10.75
C GLY A 158 -40.94 5.40 -10.18
N ALA A 159 -42.00 5.27 -11.00
CA ALA A 159 -43.25 4.65 -10.57
C ALA A 159 -43.07 3.16 -10.22
N ILE A 160 -42.29 2.41 -11.00
CA ILE A 160 -41.98 1.00 -10.73
C ILE A 160 -41.18 0.87 -9.43
N LEU A 161 -40.15 1.71 -9.26
CA LEU A 161 -39.27 1.67 -8.09
C LEU A 161 -39.96 2.07 -6.79
N ASN A 162 -40.93 2.99 -6.86
CA ASN A 162 -41.69 3.44 -5.68
C ASN A 162 -42.91 2.53 -5.35
N ALA A 163 -43.28 1.61 -6.25
CA ALA A 163 -44.47 0.77 -6.08
C ALA A 163 -44.43 -0.11 -4.81
N PRO A 164 -43.31 -0.74 -4.41
CA PRO A 164 -43.25 -1.52 -3.18
C PRO A 164 -43.56 -0.70 -1.93
N ALA A 165 -42.96 0.50 -1.80
CA ALA A 165 -43.19 1.38 -0.66
C ALA A 165 -44.64 1.91 -0.62
N ALA A 166 -45.23 2.20 -1.77
CA ALA A 166 -46.64 2.60 -1.86
C ALA A 166 -47.60 1.48 -1.39
N MET A 167 -47.25 0.23 -1.66
CA MET A 167 -48.06 -0.94 -1.28
C MET A 167 -47.86 -1.38 0.18
N ALA A 168 -46.68 -1.11 0.77
CA ALA A 168 -46.32 -1.55 2.13
C ALA A 168 -47.28 -1.05 3.23
N GLY A 169 -47.96 0.09 3.02
CA GLY A 169 -48.95 0.63 3.95
C GLY A 169 -50.37 0.08 3.79
N THR A 170 -50.62 -0.78 2.81
CA THR A 170 -51.98 -1.27 2.49
C THR A 170 -52.28 -2.58 3.21
N SER A 171 -53.16 -2.54 4.20
CA SER A 171 -53.53 -3.73 4.98
C SER A 171 -54.19 -4.81 4.11
N GLY A 172 -53.69 -6.04 4.17
CA GLY A 172 -54.23 -7.21 3.46
C GLY A 172 -53.77 -7.38 2.01
N ALA A 173 -52.97 -6.46 1.46
CA ALA A 173 -52.37 -6.62 0.14
C ALA A 173 -51.12 -7.52 0.19
N PRO A 174 -50.85 -8.33 -0.85
CA PRO A 174 -49.61 -9.09 -0.92
C PRO A 174 -48.41 -8.14 -1.01
N ALA A 175 -47.31 -8.50 -0.33
CA ALA A 175 -46.07 -7.75 -0.41
C ALA A 175 -45.57 -7.72 -1.86
N LEU A 176 -45.44 -6.52 -2.43
CA LEU A 176 -44.95 -6.34 -3.79
C LEU A 176 -43.42 -6.34 -3.79
N LEU A 177 -42.81 -7.31 -4.46
CA LEU A 177 -41.37 -7.32 -4.71
C LEU A 177 -41.05 -6.49 -5.96
N GLY A 178 -40.28 -5.43 -5.79
CA GLY A 178 -39.80 -4.57 -6.88
C GLY A 178 -38.29 -4.65 -7.09
N PRO A 179 -37.78 -4.02 -8.16
CA PRO A 179 -36.34 -3.86 -8.36
C PRO A 179 -35.68 -3.10 -7.18
N PRO A 180 -34.41 -3.38 -6.86
CA PRO A 180 -33.75 -2.78 -5.70
C PRO A 180 -33.53 -1.27 -5.86
N LEU A 181 -33.61 -0.53 -4.76
CA LEU A 181 -33.14 0.85 -4.69
C LEU A 181 -31.69 0.85 -4.18
N TYR A 182 -30.74 0.98 -5.11
CA TYR A 182 -29.33 0.97 -4.78
C TYR A 182 -29.00 2.13 -3.84
N GLY A 183 -28.53 1.79 -2.65
CA GLY A 183 -28.14 2.73 -1.60
C GLY A 183 -29.24 3.10 -0.60
N GLN A 184 -30.43 2.47 -0.66
CA GLN A 184 -31.58 2.80 0.20
C GLN A 184 -31.28 2.85 1.70
N TRP A 185 -30.44 1.93 2.21
CA TRP A 185 -30.12 1.87 3.64
C TRP A 185 -29.19 2.99 4.10
N TYR A 186 -28.33 3.50 3.21
CA TYR A 186 -27.47 4.63 3.55
C TYR A 186 -28.28 5.90 3.75
N VAL A 187 -29.28 6.12 2.88
CA VAL A 187 -30.14 7.31 2.90
C VAL A 187 -31.36 7.17 3.81
N ASP A 188 -31.68 5.97 4.29
CA ASP A 188 -32.90 5.67 5.07
C ASP A 188 -34.21 5.96 4.32
N LEU A 189 -34.25 5.66 3.03
CA LEU A 189 -35.40 5.92 2.18
C LEU A 189 -35.84 4.66 1.43
N ASP A 190 -37.09 4.28 1.62
CA ASP A 190 -37.73 3.16 0.89
C ASP A 190 -38.32 3.59 -0.47
N SER A 191 -38.21 4.88 -0.83
CA SER A 191 -38.69 5.42 -2.09
C SER A 191 -37.81 6.57 -2.59
N LEU A 192 -37.90 6.89 -3.88
CA LEU A 192 -37.11 7.96 -4.49
C LEU A 192 -37.59 9.35 -4.02
N PRO A 193 -36.68 10.25 -3.64
CA PRO A 193 -37.03 11.63 -3.30
C PRO A 193 -37.57 12.38 -4.54
N PRO A 194 -38.42 13.40 -4.36
CA PRO A 194 -38.81 14.34 -5.41
C PRO A 194 -37.60 14.98 -6.11
N ALA A 195 -37.77 15.48 -7.35
CA ALA A 195 -36.65 16.00 -8.13
C ALA A 195 -35.89 17.17 -7.47
N ASP A 196 -36.61 18.00 -6.71
CA ASP A 196 -36.07 19.20 -6.06
C ASP A 196 -35.55 18.94 -4.64
N GLN A 197 -35.61 17.69 -4.17
CA GLN A 197 -35.20 17.33 -2.80
C GLN A 197 -33.97 16.42 -2.82
N PRO A 198 -33.03 16.61 -1.88
CA PRO A 198 -31.92 15.70 -1.70
C PRO A 198 -32.40 14.36 -1.10
N PRO A 199 -31.66 13.24 -1.24
CA PRO A 199 -30.33 13.15 -1.86
C PRO A 199 -30.33 13.03 -3.39
N HIS A 200 -29.61 13.93 -4.08
CA HIS A 200 -29.61 13.98 -5.54
C HIS A 200 -28.86 12.80 -6.19
N TRP A 201 -27.70 12.41 -5.64
CA TRP A 201 -26.93 11.28 -6.13
C TRP A 201 -27.74 9.97 -6.14
N PHE A 202 -28.55 9.74 -5.10
CA PHE A 202 -29.38 8.54 -4.95
C PHE A 202 -30.45 8.45 -6.05
N ARG A 203 -31.06 9.59 -6.37
CA ARG A 203 -32.02 9.70 -7.48
C ARG A 203 -31.35 9.46 -8.84
N VAL A 204 -30.19 10.09 -9.08
CA VAL A 204 -29.45 9.94 -10.36
C VAL A 204 -28.98 8.51 -10.57
N LEU A 205 -28.44 7.86 -9.52
CA LEU A 205 -27.99 6.47 -9.55
C LEU A 205 -29.11 5.51 -9.96
N ASN A 206 -30.31 5.70 -9.42
CA ASN A 206 -31.41 4.75 -9.60
C ASN A 206 -32.27 5.04 -10.85
N LEU A 207 -32.39 6.30 -11.29
CA LEU A 207 -33.23 6.68 -12.43
C LEU A 207 -32.49 6.70 -13.78
N ASP A 208 -31.16 6.82 -13.77
CA ASP A 208 -30.37 6.72 -15.00
C ASP A 208 -29.99 5.25 -15.26
N PRO A 209 -30.41 4.65 -16.39
CA PRO A 209 -30.09 3.26 -16.69
C PRO A 209 -28.58 3.01 -16.78
N ARG A 210 -27.76 3.99 -17.15
CA ARG A 210 -26.30 3.82 -17.26
C ARG A 210 -25.67 3.54 -15.90
N HIS A 211 -26.03 4.34 -14.89
CA HIS A 211 -25.56 4.15 -13.52
C HIS A 211 -26.18 2.92 -12.86
N ARG A 212 -27.48 2.66 -13.13
CA ARG A 212 -28.18 1.50 -12.59
C ARG A 212 -27.60 0.18 -13.12
N ILE A 213 -27.19 0.13 -14.39
CA ILE A 213 -26.47 -1.02 -14.97
C ILE A 213 -25.16 -1.25 -14.19
N ALA A 214 -24.36 -0.19 -13.97
CA ALA A 214 -23.11 -0.29 -13.22
C ALA A 214 -23.32 -0.82 -11.80
N ALA A 215 -24.33 -0.32 -11.09
CA ALA A 215 -24.70 -0.82 -9.76
C ALA A 215 -25.15 -2.30 -9.82
N GLY A 216 -25.92 -2.69 -10.83
CA GLY A 216 -26.34 -4.08 -11.03
C GLY A 216 -25.18 -5.04 -11.30
N ILE A 217 -24.13 -4.60 -11.98
CA ILE A 217 -22.91 -5.39 -12.18
C ILE A 217 -22.15 -5.54 -10.86
N GLY A 218 -22.10 -4.49 -10.04
CA GLY A 218 -21.58 -4.57 -8.68
C GLY A 218 -22.33 -5.62 -7.86
N THR A 219 -23.65 -5.65 -7.95
CA THR A 219 -24.47 -6.69 -7.35
C THR A 219 -24.12 -8.10 -7.86
N MET A 220 -23.98 -8.27 -9.16
CA MET A 220 -23.60 -9.57 -9.76
C MET A 220 -22.25 -10.09 -9.23
N VAL A 221 -21.26 -9.20 -9.06
CA VAL A 221 -19.95 -9.55 -8.51
C VAL A 221 -20.07 -10.13 -7.10
N ILE A 222 -20.83 -9.48 -6.21
CA ILE A 222 -21.02 -9.99 -4.84
C ILE A 222 -21.74 -11.34 -4.85
N GLN A 223 -22.72 -11.53 -5.73
CA GLN A 223 -23.42 -12.81 -5.85
C GLN A 223 -22.49 -13.94 -6.28
N GLN A 224 -21.51 -13.66 -7.13
CA GLN A 224 -20.50 -14.63 -7.56
C GLN A 224 -19.47 -14.91 -6.46
N GLU A 225 -19.08 -13.90 -5.67
CA GLU A 225 -18.07 -13.99 -4.61
C GLU A 225 -18.65 -14.17 -3.20
N GLN A 226 -19.94 -14.48 -3.08
CA GLN A 226 -20.66 -14.46 -1.79
C GLN A 226 -20.04 -15.39 -0.74
N GLU A 227 -19.61 -16.59 -1.12
CA GLU A 227 -19.08 -17.58 -0.16
C GLU A 227 -17.73 -17.15 0.45
N PRO A 228 -16.69 -16.80 -0.34
CA PRO A 228 -15.43 -16.34 0.23
C PRO A 228 -15.58 -15.03 1.01
N LEU A 229 -16.41 -14.10 0.54
CA LEU A 229 -16.67 -12.84 1.24
C LEU A 229 -17.34 -13.07 2.60
N MET A 230 -18.34 -13.95 2.66
CA MET A 230 -19.02 -14.29 3.91
C MET A 230 -18.10 -15.03 4.88
N ALA A 231 -17.28 -15.96 4.40
CA ALA A 231 -16.29 -16.65 5.25
C ALA A 231 -15.33 -15.63 5.90
N SER A 232 -14.77 -14.72 5.09
CA SER A 232 -13.90 -13.66 5.61
C SER A 232 -14.62 -12.73 6.59
N ALA A 233 -15.87 -12.37 6.32
CA ALA A 233 -16.67 -11.53 7.23
C ALA A 233 -16.86 -12.19 8.61
N TRP A 234 -17.15 -13.50 8.65
CA TRP A 234 -17.29 -14.25 9.91
C TRP A 234 -15.97 -14.34 10.68
N ASP A 235 -14.86 -14.58 9.99
CA ASP A 235 -13.51 -14.60 10.61
C ASP A 235 -13.17 -13.25 11.24
N GLN A 236 -13.45 -12.15 10.52
CA GLN A 236 -13.25 -10.79 11.04
C GLN A 236 -14.13 -10.51 12.26
N LEU A 237 -15.39 -10.94 12.25
CA LEU A 237 -16.30 -10.79 13.40
C LEU A 237 -15.82 -11.60 14.61
N GLU A 238 -15.30 -12.82 14.40
CA GLU A 238 -14.76 -13.62 15.49
C GLU A 238 -13.53 -12.94 16.10
N GLN A 239 -12.64 -12.41 15.27
CA GLN A 239 -11.49 -11.65 15.73
C GLN A 239 -11.90 -10.42 16.54
N GLU A 240 -12.87 -9.64 16.05
CA GLU A 240 -13.41 -8.47 16.75
C GLU A 240 -14.05 -8.86 18.09
N ARG A 241 -14.75 -10.00 18.18
CA ARG A 241 -15.31 -10.49 19.45
C ARG A 241 -14.21 -10.83 20.46
N ARG A 242 -13.13 -11.49 20.03
CA ARG A 242 -11.98 -11.82 20.89
C ARG A 242 -11.29 -10.55 21.39
N ASP A 243 -11.11 -9.56 20.51
CA ASP A 243 -10.47 -8.30 20.85
C ASP A 243 -11.37 -7.45 21.78
N ARG A 244 -12.68 -7.38 21.54
CA ARG A 244 -13.62 -6.76 22.49
C ARG A 244 -13.65 -7.46 23.85
N GLN A 245 -13.60 -8.79 23.88
CA GLN A 245 -13.56 -9.53 25.15
C GLN A 245 -12.29 -9.19 25.94
N ARG A 246 -11.14 -9.12 25.27
CA ARG A 246 -9.87 -8.69 25.87
C ARG A 246 -9.95 -7.25 26.38
N LEU A 247 -10.57 -6.32 25.64
CA LEU A 247 -10.77 -4.94 26.08
C LEU A 247 -11.69 -4.85 27.31
N LYS A 248 -12.79 -5.61 27.33
CA LYS A 248 -13.70 -5.69 28.50
C LYS A 248 -12.97 -6.24 29.73
N CYS A 249 -12.18 -7.30 29.57
CA CYS A 249 -11.34 -7.83 30.64
C CYS A 249 -10.33 -6.78 31.14
N ALA A 250 -9.74 -5.99 30.24
CA ALA A 250 -8.80 -4.93 30.61
C ALA A 250 -9.48 -3.78 31.37
N GLN A 251 -10.68 -3.35 30.95
CA GLN A 251 -11.49 -2.36 31.65
C GLN A 251 -11.95 -2.85 33.03
N LEU A 252 -12.33 -4.13 33.14
CA LEU A 252 -12.64 -4.75 34.43
C LEU A 252 -11.41 -4.78 35.34
N ALA A 253 -10.26 -5.19 34.81
CA ALA A 253 -8.99 -5.18 35.53
C ALA A 253 -8.58 -3.77 35.98
N GLU A 254 -8.83 -2.75 35.17
CA GLU A 254 -8.67 -1.35 35.53
C GLU A 254 -9.59 -0.97 36.70
N ALA A 255 -10.91 -1.21 36.59
CA ALA A 255 -11.86 -0.84 37.63
C ALA A 255 -11.59 -1.55 38.98
N VAL A 256 -11.25 -2.85 38.92
CA VAL A 256 -10.84 -3.63 40.10
C VAL A 256 -9.52 -3.10 40.65
N GLY A 257 -8.53 -2.85 39.78
CA GLY A 257 -7.25 -2.27 40.15
C GLY A 257 -7.39 -0.91 40.82
N ASP A 258 -8.28 -0.05 40.33
CA ASP A 258 -8.52 1.29 40.86
C ASP A 258 -9.14 1.23 42.25
N SER A 259 -10.13 0.34 42.43
CA SER A 259 -10.76 0.07 43.72
C SER A 259 -9.74 -0.47 44.73
N LEU A 260 -8.95 -1.47 44.34
CA LEU A 260 -7.88 -2.03 45.16
C LEU A 260 -6.80 -0.99 45.47
N SER A 261 -6.45 -0.13 44.52
CA SER A 261 -5.45 0.92 44.70
C SER A 261 -5.91 1.99 45.68
N LYS A 262 -7.16 2.46 45.55
CA LYS A 262 -7.76 3.38 46.53
C LYS A 262 -7.83 2.75 47.93
N LYS A 263 -8.24 1.49 48.02
CA LYS A 263 -8.40 0.79 49.31
C LYS A 263 -7.06 0.47 49.98
N HIS A 264 -6.06 0.01 49.23
CA HIS A 264 -4.83 -0.58 49.78
C HIS A 264 -3.57 0.23 49.55
N PHE A 265 -3.45 1.01 48.47
CA PHE A 265 -2.24 1.81 48.19
C PHE A 265 -2.40 3.28 48.61
N ALA A 266 -3.53 3.91 48.30
CA ALA A 266 -3.79 5.31 48.64
C ALA A 266 -3.93 5.52 50.16
N ALA A 267 -4.45 4.52 50.88
CA ALA A 267 -4.60 4.53 52.34
C ALA A 267 -3.26 4.40 53.10
N LEU A 268 -2.17 3.97 52.45
CA LEU A 268 -0.86 3.80 53.10
C LEU A 268 -0.14 5.13 53.30
N ASP A 269 0.65 5.21 54.36
CA ASP A 269 1.63 6.29 54.53
C ASP A 269 2.71 6.23 53.44
N PRO A 270 3.32 7.38 53.06
CA PRO A 270 4.30 7.43 51.98
C PRO A 270 5.48 6.45 52.15
N ALA A 271 5.96 6.26 53.38
CA ALA A 271 7.09 5.38 53.66
C ALA A 271 6.72 3.90 53.44
N ARG A 272 5.54 3.46 53.88
CA ARG A 272 5.07 2.09 53.70
C ARG A 272 4.72 1.77 52.25
N LEU A 273 4.15 2.72 51.51
CA LEU A 273 3.90 2.57 50.08
C LEU A 273 5.20 2.26 49.34
N LEU A 274 6.24 3.05 49.58
CA LEU A 274 7.56 2.89 48.96
C LEU A 274 8.27 1.59 49.35
N GLN A 275 8.11 1.14 50.59
CA GLN A 275 8.60 -0.18 51.01
C GLN A 275 7.93 -1.31 50.24
N LEU A 276 6.62 -1.20 49.98
CA LEU A 276 5.84 -2.25 49.35
C LEU A 276 6.03 -2.29 47.82
N THR A 277 6.10 -1.12 47.17
CA THR A 277 6.28 -0.99 45.71
C THR A 277 7.74 -1.03 45.26
N GLY A 278 8.67 -0.96 46.23
CA GLY A 278 10.12 -0.98 46.05
C GLY A 278 10.69 -1.95 45.01
N PRO A 279 10.32 -3.25 45.02
CA PRO A 279 10.80 -4.22 44.04
C PRO A 279 10.24 -3.99 42.63
N ALA A 280 9.01 -3.51 42.51
CA ALA A 280 8.33 -3.28 41.22
C ALA A 280 8.76 -1.98 40.53
N LEU A 281 9.36 -1.05 41.28
CA LEU A 281 9.89 0.22 40.79
C LEU A 281 10.93 0.09 39.68
N ARG A 282 11.65 -1.04 39.61
CA ARG A 282 12.59 -1.32 38.52
C ARG A 282 11.90 -1.69 37.20
N ALA A 283 10.66 -2.17 37.24
CA ALA A 283 9.89 -2.57 36.06
C ALA A 283 9.01 -1.42 35.51
N LEU A 284 8.67 -0.43 36.35
CA LEU A 284 7.86 0.74 35.98
C LEU A 284 8.61 1.82 35.19
N THR A 285 9.89 1.61 34.88
CA THR A 285 10.71 2.55 34.10
C THR A 285 10.31 2.63 32.61
N GLY A 286 9.45 1.73 32.13
CA GLY A 286 9.00 1.67 30.73
C GLY A 286 7.61 2.22 30.41
N ILE A 287 6.86 2.74 31.40
CA ILE A 287 5.49 3.26 31.19
C ILE A 287 5.56 4.79 30.97
N ALA A 288 5.54 5.16 29.68
CA ALA A 288 5.32 6.48 29.06
C ALA A 288 5.96 7.74 29.70
N THR A 289 7.06 8.20 29.11
CA THR A 289 7.50 9.61 29.13
C THR A 289 6.61 10.44 28.20
N SER A 290 5.89 11.44 28.71
CA SER A 290 5.39 12.56 27.88
C SER A 290 6.56 13.53 27.58
N PRO A 291 6.57 14.23 26.42
CA PRO A 291 7.65 15.12 26.07
C PRO A 291 7.49 16.48 26.78
N THR A 292 8.59 16.98 27.37
CA THR A 292 8.85 18.31 27.98
C THR A 292 8.18 18.68 29.32
N PRO A 293 8.87 19.38 30.28
CA PRO A 293 10.20 20.03 30.27
C PRO A 293 11.20 19.42 31.33
N PRO A 294 12.33 20.07 31.76
CA PRO A 294 13.64 19.42 31.96
C PRO A 294 13.68 18.36 33.08
N PRO A 295 14.65 17.43 33.03
CA PRO A 295 14.81 16.39 34.05
C PRO A 295 15.36 17.00 35.35
N THR A 296 14.49 17.62 36.15
CA THR A 296 14.79 17.80 37.58
C THR A 296 14.87 16.42 38.22
N ALA A 297 15.77 16.29 39.20
CA ALA A 297 16.35 15.07 39.76
C ALA A 297 15.38 13.96 40.25
N ALA A 298 14.07 14.09 40.09
CA ALA A 298 13.05 13.13 40.50
C ALA A 298 13.15 11.76 39.81
N ASN A 299 13.63 11.69 38.56
CA ASN A 299 13.72 10.43 37.81
C ASN A 299 14.76 9.44 38.37
N THR A 300 15.71 9.90 39.19
CA THR A 300 16.72 9.06 39.85
C THR A 300 16.48 8.88 41.34
N LEU A 301 15.46 9.50 41.95
CA LEU A 301 15.25 9.46 43.40
C LEU A 301 14.79 8.09 43.93
N LEU A 302 14.24 7.21 43.09
CA LEU A 302 13.68 5.93 43.56
C LEU A 302 14.58 4.71 43.29
N SER A 303 15.38 4.74 42.21
CA SER A 303 16.37 3.71 41.89
C SER A 303 17.64 3.92 42.72
N GLY A 304 17.56 3.65 44.03
CA GLY A 304 18.71 3.76 44.94
C GLY A 304 18.44 4.38 46.30
N HIS A 305 17.18 4.75 46.60
CA HIS A 305 16.84 5.27 47.92
C HIS A 305 17.04 4.17 48.99
N PRO A 306 17.77 4.43 50.10
CA PRO A 306 18.05 3.41 51.11
C PRO A 306 16.77 2.83 51.72
N ALA A 307 15.67 3.61 51.73
CA ALA A 307 14.35 3.17 52.19
C ALA A 307 13.75 1.97 51.41
N VAL A 308 14.24 1.73 50.19
CA VAL A 308 13.77 0.66 49.29
C VAL A 308 14.59 -0.64 49.48
N THR A 309 15.71 -0.58 50.21
CA THR A 309 16.60 -1.73 50.41
C THR A 309 16.07 -2.74 51.44
N GLY A 310 16.36 -4.03 51.23
CA GLY A 310 15.99 -5.09 52.18
C GLY A 310 16.65 -4.94 53.56
N ALA A 311 17.80 -4.25 53.65
CA ALA A 311 18.46 -3.94 54.92
C ALA A 311 17.66 -2.90 55.73
N PHE A 312 17.23 -1.79 55.10
CA PHE A 312 16.42 -0.77 55.77
C PHE A 312 15.04 -1.32 56.21
N ARG A 313 14.41 -2.18 55.41
CA ARG A 313 13.15 -2.87 55.77
C ARG A 313 13.30 -3.73 57.03
N ARG A 314 14.41 -4.44 57.19
CA ARG A 314 14.69 -5.27 58.37
C ARG A 314 14.89 -4.41 59.63
N LEU A 315 15.51 -3.25 59.48
CA LEU A 315 15.77 -2.31 60.56
C LEU A 315 14.51 -1.56 61.03
N THR A 316 13.60 -1.22 60.10
CA THR A 316 12.43 -0.35 60.35
C THR A 316 11.08 -1.07 60.48
N ARG A 317 11.05 -2.41 60.50
CA ARG A 317 9.81 -3.18 60.75
C ARG A 317 9.25 -2.86 62.15
N VAL A 318 7.94 -3.03 62.33
CA VAL A 318 7.20 -2.70 63.58
C VAL A 318 7.81 -3.37 64.83
N HIS A 319 8.42 -4.55 64.67
CA HIS A 319 9.18 -5.26 65.72
C HIS A 319 10.67 -5.40 65.35
N GLY A 320 11.23 -4.37 64.73
CA GLY A 320 12.63 -4.30 64.33
C GLY A 320 13.50 -3.71 65.43
N PRO A 321 14.83 -3.87 65.33
CA PRO A 321 15.76 -3.37 66.34
C PRO A 321 15.59 -1.86 66.63
N ILE A 322 15.29 -1.06 65.60
CA ILE A 322 15.12 0.39 65.76
C ILE A 322 13.80 0.71 66.48
N ALA A 323 12.70 0.03 66.15
CA ALA A 323 11.41 0.25 66.79
C ALA A 323 11.41 -0.22 68.25
N SER A 324 12.08 -1.35 68.55
CA SER A 324 12.27 -1.81 69.93
C SER A 324 13.14 -0.84 70.74
N HIS A 325 14.17 -0.25 70.12
CA HIS A 325 15.03 0.74 70.79
C HIS A 325 14.37 2.13 70.94
N ALA A 326 13.54 2.54 69.97
CA ALA A 326 12.77 3.78 70.06
C ALA A 326 11.66 3.69 71.13
N ALA A 327 10.99 2.54 71.25
CA ALA A 327 10.02 2.29 72.32
C ALA A 327 10.67 2.31 73.72
N THR A 328 11.92 1.85 73.85
CA THR A 328 12.69 2.01 75.10
C THR A 328 13.19 3.43 75.36
N LEU A 329 13.29 4.29 74.33
CA LEU A 329 13.65 5.71 74.50
C LEU A 329 12.44 6.58 74.87
N ASP A 330 11.22 6.23 74.44
CA ASP A 330 9.98 6.89 74.90
C ASP A 330 9.65 6.55 76.37
N ALA A 331 10.18 5.45 76.90
CA ALA A 331 10.10 5.09 78.32
C ALA A 331 11.00 5.96 79.22
N ILE A 332 11.89 6.80 78.66
CA ILE A 332 12.72 7.75 79.40
C ILE A 332 12.26 9.18 79.08
N ARG A 333 11.12 9.57 79.66
CA ARG A 333 10.81 10.99 79.91
C ARG A 333 10.48 11.21 81.39
N LEU A 334 11.31 12.05 81.97
CA LEU A 334 11.34 12.59 83.33
C LEU A 334 10.04 13.34 83.72
N PRO A 335 9.73 13.46 85.02
CA PRO A 335 8.44 13.94 85.52
C PRO A 335 8.18 15.43 85.21
N ALA A 336 6.92 15.72 84.93
CA ALA A 336 6.39 17.05 84.72
C ALA A 336 6.18 17.78 86.05
N THR A 337 6.80 18.95 86.21
CA THR A 337 6.35 19.96 87.18
C THR A 337 6.34 21.36 86.56
N SER A 338 5.13 21.89 86.54
CA SER A 338 4.72 23.30 86.63
C SER A 338 4.68 24.24 85.42
N PRO A 339 3.72 25.20 85.44
CA PRO A 339 3.10 25.79 84.26
C PRO A 339 3.45 27.28 84.09
N ALA A 340 3.33 27.80 82.86
CA ALA A 340 2.81 29.12 82.49
C ALA A 340 3.40 29.63 81.16
N SER A 341 2.50 30.23 80.38
CA SER A 341 2.70 31.32 79.41
C SER A 341 3.67 31.17 78.22
N THR A 342 3.04 31.11 77.05
CA THR A 342 3.15 32.07 75.92
C THR A 342 4.53 32.37 75.30
N SER A 343 4.53 32.31 73.97
CA SER A 343 5.44 32.96 73.01
C SER A 343 6.90 32.50 72.98
N GLY A 344 7.37 32.23 71.76
CA GLY A 344 8.79 32.14 71.48
C GLY A 344 9.12 30.94 70.61
N GLN A 345 9.25 31.20 69.32
CA GLN A 345 10.26 30.51 68.52
C GLN A 345 11.55 30.37 69.34
N ALA A 346 12.13 29.18 69.31
CA ALA A 346 13.57 28.89 69.23
C ALA A 346 13.90 27.64 70.06
N PHE A 347 14.75 26.81 69.47
CA PHE A 347 15.44 25.69 70.10
C PHE A 347 14.63 24.47 70.54
N ARG A 348 14.49 23.51 69.62
CA ARG A 348 14.92 22.15 69.94
C ARG A 348 15.91 21.66 68.89
N PRO A 349 17.20 21.47 69.24
CA PRO A 349 18.26 21.19 68.29
C PRO A 349 18.30 19.70 67.91
N PHE A 350 18.59 19.48 66.63
CA PHE A 350 19.58 18.53 66.11
C PHE A 350 20.03 17.39 67.05
N MET A 351 19.52 16.18 66.79
CA MET A 351 20.29 14.96 67.05
C MET A 351 21.14 14.66 65.80
N GLN A 352 22.36 15.21 65.81
CA GLN A 352 23.42 14.86 64.86
C GLN A 352 24.04 13.52 65.28
N PHE A 353 23.78 12.46 64.51
CA PHE A 353 24.64 11.29 64.51
C PHE A 353 25.76 11.52 63.50
N SER A 354 26.93 11.86 64.02
CA SER A 354 28.19 11.96 63.28
C SER A 354 28.81 10.57 63.15
N VAL A 355 28.49 9.86 62.06
CA VAL A 355 29.40 8.86 61.50
C VAL A 355 29.79 9.38 60.12
N ALA A 356 31.08 9.60 59.94
CA ALA A 356 31.67 10.21 58.76
C ALA A 356 31.29 9.46 57.47
N THR A 357 30.28 9.95 56.76
CA THR A 357 30.18 9.99 55.29
C THR A 357 28.93 10.83 54.93
N LYS A 358 29.13 11.95 54.22
CA LYS A 358 28.14 12.82 53.53
C LYS A 358 26.74 12.96 54.18
N GLN A 359 26.44 14.14 54.73
CA GLN A 359 25.09 14.62 55.06
C GLN A 359 24.09 14.26 53.94
N ARG A 360 23.23 13.27 54.18
CA ARG A 360 21.95 13.13 53.47
C ARG A 360 20.90 13.79 54.36
N GLN A 361 20.44 14.97 53.97
CA GLN A 361 19.25 15.57 54.55
C GLN A 361 18.09 14.57 54.39
N ALA A 362 17.38 14.29 55.47
CA ALA A 362 16.13 13.55 55.40
C ALA A 362 15.15 14.38 54.55
N PRO A 363 14.47 13.79 53.55
CA PRO A 363 13.60 14.56 52.67
C PRO A 363 12.50 15.23 53.49
N ALA A 364 12.18 16.48 53.18
CA ALA A 364 11.12 17.22 53.87
C ALA A 364 9.76 16.51 53.67
N LEU A 365 8.82 16.62 54.62
CA LEU A 365 7.48 16.00 54.54
C LEU A 365 6.74 16.30 53.21
N ARG A 366 7.00 17.45 52.58
CA ARG A 366 6.50 17.80 51.24
C ARG A 366 7.02 16.88 50.14
N GLU A 367 8.30 16.53 50.17
CA GLU A 367 8.93 15.66 49.16
C GLU A 367 8.36 14.23 49.22
N TRP A 368 8.03 13.74 50.42
CA TRP A 368 7.38 12.43 50.59
C TRP A 368 5.94 12.40 50.08
N SER A 369 5.18 13.48 50.24
CA SER A 369 3.83 13.58 49.69
C SER A 369 3.83 13.65 48.16
N GLU A 370 4.77 14.39 47.56
CA GLU A 370 4.92 14.48 46.10
C GLU A 370 5.35 13.13 45.50
N LEU A 371 6.28 12.41 46.15
CA LEU A 371 6.66 11.06 45.76
C LEU A 371 5.49 10.08 45.83
N LYS A 372 4.62 10.17 46.86
CA LYS A 372 3.42 9.34 46.96
C LYS A 372 2.47 9.59 45.79
N VAL A 373 2.25 10.85 45.41
CA VAL A 373 1.39 11.21 44.26
C VAL A 373 1.96 10.65 42.95
N GLU A 374 3.27 10.80 42.73
CA GLU A 374 3.94 10.26 41.55
C GLU A 374 3.91 8.72 41.49
N MET A 375 4.11 8.05 42.63
CA MET A 375 3.99 6.58 42.71
C MET A 375 2.58 6.10 42.39
N LEU A 376 1.56 6.75 42.96
CA LEU A 376 0.16 6.39 42.71
C LEU A 376 -0.25 6.66 41.26
N ARG A 377 0.34 7.68 40.62
CA ARG A 377 0.16 7.94 39.18
C ARG A 377 0.77 6.81 38.34
N ARG A 378 2.03 6.44 38.56
CA ARG A 378 2.70 5.36 37.81
C ARG A 378 2.09 3.98 38.03
N LEU A 379 1.48 3.76 39.20
CA LEU A 379 0.76 2.53 39.53
C LEU A 379 -0.72 2.60 39.14
N ALA A 380 -1.18 3.69 38.54
CA ALA A 380 -2.56 3.84 38.12
C ALA A 380 -2.89 2.76 37.07
N PRO A 381 -3.83 1.85 37.35
CA PRO A 381 -4.25 0.78 36.44
C PRO A 381 -4.64 1.28 35.05
N LYS A 382 -5.21 2.49 34.97
CA LYS A 382 -5.57 3.16 33.72
C LYS A 382 -4.38 3.39 32.78
N GLU A 383 -3.23 3.80 33.33
CA GLU A 383 -2.01 4.09 32.55
C GLU A 383 -1.17 2.82 32.29
N ALA A 384 -1.29 1.79 33.14
CA ALA A 384 -0.50 0.57 33.01
C ALA A 384 -1.21 -0.54 32.19
N VAL A 385 -2.48 -0.84 32.49
CA VAL A 385 -3.19 -1.99 31.93
C VAL A 385 -3.93 -1.60 30.66
N LEU A 386 -4.79 -0.59 30.73
CA LEU A 386 -5.61 -0.20 29.59
C LEU A 386 -4.76 0.42 28.46
N ALA A 387 -3.74 1.21 28.78
CA ALA A 387 -2.83 1.76 27.77
C ALA A 387 -1.98 0.68 27.10
N ALA A 388 -1.50 -0.33 27.84
CA ALA A 388 -0.73 -1.44 27.27
C ALA A 388 -1.59 -2.34 26.37
N VAL A 389 -2.84 -2.62 26.80
CA VAL A 389 -3.82 -3.36 25.99
C VAL A 389 -4.17 -2.55 24.73
N LYS A 390 -4.46 -1.25 24.85
CA LYS A 390 -4.71 -0.39 23.68
C LYS A 390 -3.52 -0.30 22.73
N LYS A 391 -2.28 -0.34 23.23
CA LYS A 391 -1.07 -0.31 22.40
C LYS A 391 -0.83 -1.61 21.63
N THR A 392 -1.35 -2.72 22.14
CA THR A 392 -1.18 -4.06 21.54
C THR A 392 -2.36 -4.48 20.67
N MET A 393 -3.44 -3.68 20.64
CA MET A 393 -4.64 -3.95 19.87
C MET A 393 -4.75 -3.02 18.66
N PRO A 394 -5.27 -3.50 17.52
CA PRO A 394 -5.77 -2.61 16.49
C PRO A 394 -6.94 -1.78 17.04
N THR A 395 -7.21 -0.63 16.43
CA THR A 395 -8.15 0.40 16.87
C THR A 395 -9.58 -0.15 16.96
N VAL A 396 -9.95 -0.78 18.08
CA VAL A 396 -11.35 -1.10 18.41
C VAL A 396 -12.00 0.21 18.81
N GLU A 397 -12.46 0.97 17.82
CA GLU A 397 -13.06 2.30 18.04
C GLU A 397 -14.50 2.21 18.57
N ASN A 398 -15.20 1.10 18.32
CA ASN A 398 -16.62 0.99 18.63
C ASN A 398 -16.95 -0.20 19.54
N THR A 399 -17.79 0.02 20.54
CA THR A 399 -18.11 -0.98 21.58
C THR A 399 -19.33 -1.84 21.20
N GLU A 400 -20.10 -1.42 20.20
CA GLU A 400 -21.32 -2.09 19.76
C GLU A 400 -21.05 -3.09 18.62
N LEU A 401 -21.47 -4.34 18.77
CA LEU A 401 -21.31 -5.38 17.76
C LEU A 401 -22.20 -5.17 16.53
N THR A 402 -23.30 -4.44 16.67
CA THR A 402 -24.26 -4.13 15.61
C THR A 402 -23.74 -3.12 14.58
N THR A 403 -22.79 -2.26 14.98
CA THR A 403 -22.14 -1.28 14.10
C THR A 403 -20.85 -1.80 13.46
N PHE A 404 -20.50 -3.07 13.72
CA PHE A 404 -19.35 -3.68 13.09
C PHE A 404 -19.62 -3.91 11.59
N ALA A 405 -18.75 -3.40 10.75
CA ALA A 405 -18.77 -3.64 9.32
C ALA A 405 -17.45 -4.34 8.92
N PRO A 406 -17.50 -5.53 8.29
CA PRO A 406 -16.30 -6.15 7.74
C PRO A 406 -15.68 -5.26 6.66
N SER A 407 -14.35 -5.30 6.56
CA SER A 407 -13.60 -4.54 5.56
C SER A 407 -12.86 -5.49 4.64
N PHE A 408 -12.91 -5.21 3.34
CA PHE A 408 -12.26 -6.05 2.34
C PHE A 408 -11.15 -5.24 1.63
N PRO A 409 -9.88 -5.67 1.74
CA PRO A 409 -8.76 -4.96 1.12
C PRO A 409 -8.63 -5.22 -0.38
N GLN A 410 -9.40 -6.15 -0.94
CA GLN A 410 -9.34 -6.50 -2.36
C GLN A 410 -9.74 -5.29 -3.22
N PRO A 411 -8.97 -4.95 -4.27
CA PRO A 411 -9.35 -3.94 -5.25
C PRO A 411 -10.54 -4.40 -6.11
N MET A 412 -11.63 -3.63 -6.11
CA MET A 412 -12.87 -4.03 -6.80
C MET A 412 -12.86 -3.91 -8.33
N TYR A 413 -11.78 -3.40 -8.93
CA TYR A 413 -11.56 -3.47 -10.38
C TYR A 413 -11.21 -4.89 -10.85
N GLU A 414 -10.64 -5.74 -10.00
CA GLU A 414 -10.27 -7.12 -10.33
C GLU A 414 -11.50 -7.97 -10.68
N PRO A 415 -12.53 -8.07 -9.82
CA PRO A 415 -13.73 -8.80 -10.19
C PRO A 415 -14.48 -8.14 -11.36
N LEU A 416 -14.43 -6.81 -11.50
CA LEU A 416 -15.00 -6.15 -12.69
C LEU A 416 -14.28 -6.60 -13.96
N ARG A 417 -12.95 -6.67 -13.95
CA ARG A 417 -12.13 -7.17 -15.05
C ARG A 417 -12.44 -8.64 -15.37
N ASP A 418 -12.63 -9.46 -14.35
CA ASP A 418 -12.77 -10.91 -14.51
C ASP A 418 -14.19 -11.30 -14.95
N TYR A 419 -15.23 -10.63 -14.44
CA TYR A 419 -16.63 -10.95 -14.75
C TYR A 419 -17.27 -10.05 -15.82
N ALA A 420 -16.79 -8.82 -16.01
CA ALA A 420 -17.29 -7.87 -17.00
C ALA A 420 -16.15 -7.05 -17.65
N PRO A 421 -15.17 -7.70 -18.32
CA PRO A 421 -13.99 -7.04 -18.88
C PRO A 421 -14.34 -5.89 -19.84
N ASP A 422 -15.45 -6.02 -20.57
CA ASP A 422 -15.95 -5.02 -21.51
C ASP A 422 -16.32 -3.68 -20.86
N LEU A 423 -16.47 -3.61 -19.54
CA LEU A 423 -16.85 -2.39 -18.82
C LEU A 423 -15.71 -1.71 -18.08
N LEU A 424 -14.56 -2.38 -17.96
CA LEU A 424 -13.36 -1.69 -17.50
C LEU A 424 -12.92 -0.65 -18.53
N LEU A 425 -12.83 -1.07 -19.79
CA LEU A 425 -12.56 -0.21 -20.95
C LEU A 425 -13.30 -0.76 -22.18
N PRO A 426 -14.53 -0.31 -22.45
CA PRO A 426 -15.24 -0.65 -23.68
C PRO A 426 -14.43 -0.29 -24.93
N GLY A 427 -14.48 -1.12 -25.98
CA GLY A 427 -13.73 -0.88 -27.20
C GLY A 427 -12.23 -1.22 -27.11
N MET A 428 -11.84 -2.08 -26.16
CA MET A 428 -10.46 -2.56 -25.99
C MET A 428 -9.91 -3.28 -27.23
N ASP A 429 -10.79 -3.90 -28.02
CA ASP A 429 -10.50 -4.51 -29.32
C ASP A 429 -9.96 -3.49 -30.34
N GLN A 430 -10.30 -2.21 -30.20
CA GLN A 430 -9.84 -1.13 -31.07
C GLN A 430 -8.44 -0.61 -30.71
N VAL A 431 -7.88 -0.99 -29.56
CA VAL A 431 -6.54 -0.56 -29.14
C VAL A 431 -5.48 -1.45 -29.81
N PRO A 432 -4.62 -0.98 -30.72
CA PRO A 432 -3.63 -1.84 -31.35
C PRO A 432 -2.59 -2.38 -30.34
N SER A 433 -1.95 -3.50 -30.63
CA SER A 433 -0.79 -3.97 -29.85
C SER A 433 0.39 -3.02 -29.95
N SER A 434 1.23 -2.96 -28.90
CA SER A 434 2.37 -2.01 -28.80
C SER A 434 1.93 -0.54 -28.83
N THR A 435 0.84 -0.22 -28.13
CA THR A 435 0.28 1.14 -28.05
C THR A 435 0.47 1.72 -26.66
N ILE A 436 0.79 3.01 -26.61
CA ILE A 436 0.72 3.82 -25.40
C ILE A 436 -0.28 4.96 -25.63
N ALA A 437 -1.24 5.13 -24.73
CA ALA A 437 -2.32 6.10 -24.85
C ALA A 437 -2.70 6.70 -23.50
N LEU A 438 -3.37 7.86 -23.53
CA LEU A 438 -3.94 8.51 -22.35
C LEU A 438 -5.45 8.29 -22.28
N LEU A 439 -5.91 7.99 -21.08
CA LEU A 439 -7.31 7.82 -20.70
C LEU A 439 -7.60 8.70 -19.47
N LYS A 440 -8.88 8.82 -19.10
CA LYS A 440 -9.34 9.42 -17.86
C LYS A 440 -10.25 8.45 -17.11
N THR A 441 -10.25 8.52 -15.78
CA THR A 441 -11.21 7.76 -14.97
C THR A 441 -12.63 8.31 -15.12
N ASN A 442 -13.62 7.46 -14.87
CA ASN A 442 -15.03 7.81 -14.81
C ASN A 442 -15.58 7.67 -13.38
N PRO A 443 -15.47 8.71 -12.53
CA PRO A 443 -15.88 8.63 -11.13
C PRO A 443 -17.36 8.30 -10.95
N GLU A 444 -18.25 8.78 -11.82
CA GLU A 444 -19.70 8.54 -11.71
C GLU A 444 -20.03 7.05 -11.84
N LEU A 445 -19.41 6.37 -12.80
CA LEU A 445 -19.60 4.93 -12.99
C LEU A 445 -18.95 4.12 -11.85
N ILE A 446 -17.75 4.51 -11.43
CA ILE A 446 -17.05 3.84 -10.32
C ILE A 446 -17.90 3.93 -9.05
N GLU A 447 -18.40 5.11 -8.69
CA GLU A 447 -19.29 5.28 -7.54
C GLU A 447 -20.58 4.45 -7.67
N ALA A 448 -21.22 4.45 -8.84
CA ALA A 448 -22.42 3.65 -9.07
C ALA A 448 -22.17 2.14 -8.85
N TYR A 449 -21.07 1.63 -9.41
CA TYR A 449 -20.64 0.25 -9.23
C TYR A 449 -20.34 -0.08 -7.76
N MET A 450 -19.62 0.81 -7.06
CA MET A 450 -19.28 0.64 -5.65
C MET A 450 -20.51 0.68 -4.75
N VAL A 451 -21.50 1.53 -5.02
CA VAL A 451 -22.78 1.52 -4.27
C VAL A 451 -23.54 0.22 -4.50
N GLY A 452 -23.52 -0.32 -5.72
CA GLY A 452 -24.13 -1.62 -6.05
C GLY A 452 -23.49 -2.81 -5.31
N LEU A 453 -22.15 -2.87 -5.28
CA LEU A 453 -21.40 -3.86 -4.50
C LEU A 453 -21.77 -3.79 -3.02
N ASN A 454 -21.70 -2.60 -2.43
CA ASN A 454 -21.97 -2.42 -1.02
C ASN A 454 -23.43 -2.74 -0.67
N HIS A 455 -24.38 -2.35 -1.51
CA HIS A 455 -25.80 -2.67 -1.33
C HIS A 455 -26.08 -4.19 -1.40
N GLU A 456 -25.44 -4.92 -2.31
CA GLU A 456 -25.64 -6.38 -2.32
C GLU A 456 -25.01 -7.03 -1.08
N MET A 457 -23.84 -6.56 -0.67
CA MET A 457 -23.17 -7.09 0.51
C MET A 457 -23.96 -6.88 1.80
N SER A 458 -24.58 -5.71 2.01
CA SER A 458 -25.45 -5.56 3.19
C SER A 458 -26.73 -6.40 3.10
N ARG A 459 -27.19 -6.74 1.89
CA ARG A 459 -28.31 -7.69 1.71
C ARG A 459 -27.91 -9.09 2.14
N GLU A 460 -26.77 -9.56 1.64
CA GLU A 460 -26.26 -10.91 1.92
C GLU A 460 -25.90 -11.09 3.39
N LEU A 461 -25.27 -10.09 4.01
CA LEU A 461 -24.98 -10.11 5.45
C LEU A 461 -26.27 -10.26 6.27
N LEU A 462 -27.30 -9.48 5.97
CA LEU A 462 -28.59 -9.60 6.65
C LEU A 462 -29.22 -10.98 6.42
N TRP A 463 -29.24 -11.43 5.17
CA TRP A 463 -29.82 -12.73 4.78
C TRP A 463 -29.14 -13.91 5.50
N ARG A 464 -27.82 -13.84 5.69
CA ARG A 464 -27.02 -14.86 6.38
C ARG A 464 -27.05 -14.72 7.92
N GLY A 465 -27.82 -13.78 8.47
CA GLY A 465 -27.93 -13.56 9.91
C GLY A 465 -26.69 -12.92 10.55
N PHE A 466 -25.86 -12.24 9.75
CA PHE A 466 -24.72 -11.48 10.26
C PHE A 466 -25.22 -10.22 11.02
N PRO A 467 -24.63 -9.88 12.18
CA PRO A 467 -25.02 -8.67 12.91
C PRO A 467 -24.59 -7.42 12.12
N THR A 468 -25.53 -6.75 11.47
CA THR A 468 -25.28 -5.51 10.72
C THR A 468 -26.48 -4.56 10.80
N ASP A 469 -26.20 -3.27 10.78
CA ASP A 469 -27.18 -2.20 10.57
C ASP A 469 -27.41 -1.88 9.08
N GLN A 470 -26.79 -2.64 8.17
CA GLN A 470 -26.81 -2.48 6.71
C GLN A 470 -26.22 -1.17 6.16
N ARG A 471 -25.67 -0.31 7.03
CA ARG A 471 -25.12 1.01 6.71
C ARG A 471 -23.60 1.02 6.65
N GLY A 472 -22.96 -0.14 6.82
CA GLY A 472 -21.52 -0.31 6.60
C GLY A 472 -21.12 -0.04 5.15
N THR A 473 -19.94 0.59 4.94
CA THR A 473 -19.28 0.64 3.64
C THR A 473 -18.13 -0.37 3.63
N TYR A 474 -18.41 -1.56 3.12
CA TYR A 474 -17.52 -2.72 3.14
C TYR A 474 -16.43 -2.65 2.06
N PHE A 475 -16.76 -2.10 0.89
CA PHE A 475 -15.84 -1.93 -0.22
C PHE A 475 -15.63 -0.44 -0.48
N ARG A 476 -14.37 0.01 -0.38
CA ARG A 476 -14.00 1.43 -0.56
C ARG A 476 -12.89 1.64 -1.59
N GLN A 477 -12.23 0.56 -1.96
CA GLN A 477 -11.11 0.56 -2.89
C GLN A 477 -11.56 -0.09 -4.21
N PHE A 478 -11.56 0.70 -5.27
CA PHE A 478 -11.83 0.22 -6.62
C PHE A 478 -10.51 -0.16 -7.29
N TRP A 479 -9.56 0.75 -7.34
CA TRP A 479 -8.26 0.53 -7.98
C TRP A 479 -7.25 -0.10 -7.02
N ASP A 480 -6.29 -0.86 -7.53
CA ASP A 480 -5.15 -1.29 -6.72
C ASP A 480 -4.23 -0.11 -6.45
N ALA A 481 -4.34 0.45 -5.23
CA ALA A 481 -3.52 1.54 -4.72
C ALA A 481 -2.15 1.06 -4.22
N GLY A 482 -1.73 -0.15 -4.61
CA GLY A 482 -0.45 -0.77 -4.27
C GLY A 482 0.72 0.15 -4.58
N GLY A 483 1.24 0.77 -3.51
CA GLY A 483 2.58 1.32 -3.44
C GLY A 483 3.42 0.46 -2.49
N ASP A 484 4.75 0.51 -2.64
CA ASP A 484 5.67 -0.28 -1.83
C ASP A 484 5.65 0.09 -0.33
N GLU A 485 5.09 1.25 0.03
CA GLU A 485 5.01 1.73 1.42
C GLU A 485 3.61 1.50 2.02
N LEU A 486 3.55 0.78 3.14
CA LEU A 486 2.35 0.64 3.95
C LEU A 486 1.98 1.99 4.60
N PRO A 487 0.69 2.36 4.65
CA PRO A 487 0.28 3.62 5.27
C PRO A 487 0.62 3.60 6.77
N SER A 488 1.27 4.65 7.24
CA SER A 488 1.71 4.78 8.63
C SER A 488 0.65 5.45 9.52
N THR A 489 -0.21 6.27 8.90
CA THR A 489 -1.31 6.98 9.56
C THR A 489 -2.67 6.62 8.97
N ASP A 490 -3.73 6.81 9.76
CA ASP A 490 -5.10 6.56 9.28
C ASP A 490 -5.53 7.56 8.20
N ALA A 491 -5.01 8.80 8.24
CA ALA A 491 -5.25 9.78 7.19
C ALA A 491 -4.63 9.36 5.85
N GLU A 492 -3.40 8.82 5.86
CA GLU A 492 -2.77 8.25 4.67
C GLU A 492 -3.54 7.04 4.13
N ARG A 493 -4.07 6.20 5.02
CA ARG A 493 -4.90 5.05 4.64
C ARG A 493 -6.20 5.51 4.00
N GLU A 494 -6.86 6.50 4.60
CA GLU A 494 -8.12 7.06 4.10
C GLU A 494 -7.95 7.69 2.71
N ALA A 495 -6.83 8.39 2.48
CA ALA A 495 -6.51 9.03 1.21
C ALA A 495 -6.21 8.05 0.05
N ARG A 496 -6.01 6.76 0.33
CA ARG A 496 -5.80 5.71 -0.69
C ARG A 496 -7.12 5.13 -1.23
N PHE A 497 -8.24 5.31 -0.53
CA PHE A 497 -9.53 4.79 -0.97
C PHE A 497 -10.08 5.60 -2.15
N ASP A 498 -10.87 4.93 -3.00
CA ASP A 498 -11.48 5.57 -4.16
C ASP A 498 -12.78 6.27 -3.80
N ILE A 499 -13.47 5.82 -2.74
CA ILE A 499 -14.67 6.46 -2.20
C ILE A 499 -14.57 6.72 -0.69
N THR A 500 -15.16 7.82 -0.26
CA THR A 500 -15.48 8.05 1.16
C THR A 500 -16.59 7.09 1.61
N ARG A 501 -16.81 6.96 2.92
CA ARG A 501 -17.92 6.14 3.45
C ARG A 501 -19.25 6.67 2.90
N ILE A 502 -20.11 5.79 2.37
CA ILE A 502 -21.36 6.22 1.70
C ILE A 502 -22.29 6.95 2.67
N THR A 503 -22.27 6.59 3.96
CA THR A 503 -22.99 7.30 5.03
C THR A 503 -22.53 8.75 5.26
N SER A 504 -21.33 9.11 4.80
CA SER A 504 -20.78 10.46 4.93
C SER A 504 -21.03 11.35 3.70
N TRP A 505 -21.68 10.80 2.66
CA TRP A 505 -21.98 11.56 1.45
C TRP A 505 -23.03 12.63 1.73
N ALA A 506 -22.73 13.88 1.37
CA ALA A 506 -23.65 14.98 1.58
C ALA A 506 -24.93 14.78 0.75
N ALA A 507 -26.07 15.24 1.25
CA ALA A 507 -27.34 14.97 0.59
C ALA A 507 -27.47 15.77 -0.74
N ASP A 508 -26.89 16.96 -0.81
CA ASP A 508 -26.86 17.82 -2.00
C ASP A 508 -25.75 17.46 -3.01
N SER A 509 -24.91 16.47 -2.69
CA SER A 509 -23.82 16.05 -3.56
C SER A 509 -24.29 15.37 -4.84
N ARG A 510 -23.39 15.33 -5.82
CA ARG A 510 -23.58 14.63 -7.09
C ARG A 510 -22.77 13.35 -7.11
N LEU A 511 -23.26 12.37 -7.86
CA LEU A 511 -22.47 11.19 -8.18
C LEU A 511 -21.15 11.63 -8.88
N GLY A 512 -20.05 10.95 -8.58
CA GLY A 512 -18.70 11.25 -9.05
C GLY A 512 -17.93 12.27 -8.21
N SER A 513 -18.50 12.81 -7.13
CA SER A 513 -17.86 13.84 -6.28
C SER A 513 -17.28 13.31 -4.95
N HIS A 514 -17.36 12.01 -4.68
CA HIS A 514 -17.09 11.42 -3.37
C HIS A 514 -15.72 10.72 -3.25
N SER A 515 -14.74 11.18 -4.03
CA SER A 515 -13.40 10.60 -4.00
C SER A 515 -12.67 10.93 -2.70
N ALA A 516 -12.17 9.90 -2.00
CA ALA A 516 -11.30 10.12 -0.84
C ALA A 516 -9.89 10.60 -1.25
N ARG A 517 -9.53 10.52 -2.54
CA ARG A 517 -8.25 10.99 -3.09
C ARG A 517 -8.23 12.50 -3.41
N GLY A 518 -9.32 13.23 -3.12
CA GLY A 518 -9.38 14.69 -3.22
C GLY A 518 -9.56 15.28 -4.63
N SER A 519 -9.63 14.47 -5.68
CA SER A 519 -9.98 14.94 -7.03
C SER A 519 -11.41 14.56 -7.40
N ALA A 520 -12.30 15.54 -7.46
CA ALA A 520 -13.65 15.37 -8.04
C ALA A 520 -13.61 15.24 -9.58
N VAL A 521 -12.45 15.50 -10.21
CA VAL A 521 -12.25 15.45 -11.66
C VAL A 521 -11.52 14.14 -12.01
N GLY A 522 -11.96 13.50 -13.10
CA GLY A 522 -11.35 12.28 -13.62
C GLY A 522 -9.83 12.37 -13.69
N GLN A 523 -9.17 11.38 -13.11
CA GLN A 523 -7.71 11.30 -13.03
C GLN A 523 -7.17 10.75 -14.35
N MET A 524 -6.01 11.25 -14.77
CA MET A 524 -5.35 10.77 -15.98
C MET A 524 -4.75 9.38 -15.78
N VAL A 525 -4.97 8.51 -16.76
CA VAL A 525 -4.52 7.11 -16.75
C VAL A 525 -3.68 6.85 -17.99
N LEU A 526 -2.47 6.33 -17.80
CA LEU A 526 -1.59 5.89 -18.88
C LEU A 526 -1.89 4.42 -19.19
N LEU A 527 -2.41 4.16 -20.39
CA LEU A 527 -2.61 2.82 -20.93
C LEU A 527 -1.35 2.39 -21.69
N ILE A 528 -0.78 1.25 -21.32
CA ILE A 528 0.34 0.61 -22.01
C ILE A 528 -0.12 -0.79 -22.41
N ARG A 529 -0.28 -1.02 -23.72
CA ARG A 529 -0.56 -2.34 -24.29
C ARG A 529 0.67 -2.85 -25.03
N GLY A 530 1.32 -3.88 -24.50
CA GLY A 530 2.44 -4.55 -25.17
C GLY A 530 3.35 -5.35 -24.24
N ASP A 531 4.36 -6.00 -24.82
CA ASP A 531 5.24 -6.92 -24.09
C ASP A 531 6.21 -6.25 -23.10
N LEU A 532 6.35 -4.91 -23.13
CA LEU A 532 7.30 -4.18 -22.30
C LEU A 532 7.11 -4.48 -20.81
N LEU A 533 5.91 -4.20 -20.28
CA LEU A 533 5.61 -4.41 -18.85
C LEU A 533 5.34 -5.87 -18.50
N ARG A 534 5.08 -6.72 -19.50
CA ARG A 534 5.01 -8.17 -19.33
C ARG A 534 6.40 -8.77 -19.07
N ARG A 535 7.42 -8.30 -19.79
CA ARG A 535 8.81 -8.78 -19.66
C ARG A 535 9.58 -8.05 -18.56
N TYR A 536 9.25 -6.79 -18.32
CA TYR A 536 9.86 -5.94 -17.29
C TYR A 536 8.78 -5.42 -16.32
N PRO A 537 8.19 -6.30 -15.49
CA PRO A 537 7.09 -5.93 -14.59
C PRO A 537 7.48 -4.92 -13.52
N ARG A 538 8.79 -4.84 -13.21
CA ARG A 538 9.38 -3.89 -12.26
C ARG A 538 9.80 -2.57 -12.89
N ALA A 539 9.62 -2.37 -14.20
CA ALA A 539 9.97 -1.09 -14.85
C ALA A 539 9.29 0.10 -14.13
N MET A 540 10.05 1.17 -13.95
CA MET A 540 9.55 2.40 -13.34
C MET A 540 8.75 3.18 -14.37
N VAL A 541 7.53 3.56 -13.99
CA VAL A 541 6.69 4.44 -14.80
C VAL A 541 6.24 5.59 -13.93
N TYR A 542 6.56 6.81 -14.34
CA TYR A 542 6.26 8.02 -13.57
C TYR A 542 6.03 9.21 -14.49
N ALA A 543 5.37 10.24 -13.98
CA ALA A 543 5.20 11.52 -14.66
C ALA A 543 6.29 12.49 -14.20
N LEU A 544 6.93 13.19 -15.13
CA LEU A 544 7.93 14.21 -14.86
C LEU A 544 7.40 15.57 -15.34
N GLU A 545 7.49 16.57 -14.47
CA GLU A 545 7.07 17.93 -14.79
C GLU A 545 7.85 18.45 -16.00
N SER A 546 7.20 19.15 -16.92
CA SER A 546 7.89 19.86 -17.99
C SER A 546 8.27 21.26 -17.54
N VAL A 547 9.40 21.77 -18.03
CA VAL A 547 9.79 23.18 -17.91
C VAL A 547 9.95 23.79 -19.29
N TRP A 548 9.67 25.10 -19.42
CA TRP A 548 9.97 25.82 -20.66
C TRP A 548 11.47 26.03 -20.77
N SER A 549 12.03 25.88 -21.98
CA SER A 549 13.41 26.26 -22.26
C SER A 549 13.64 27.75 -21.94
N ALA A 550 14.91 28.15 -21.79
CA ALA A 550 15.25 29.56 -21.54
C ALA A 550 14.57 30.51 -22.54
N ASP A 551 14.57 30.12 -23.82
CA ASP A 551 13.97 30.84 -24.94
C ASP A 551 12.43 30.73 -25.00
N GLY A 552 11.81 29.88 -24.18
CA GLY A 552 10.36 29.69 -24.08
C GLY A 552 9.71 28.95 -25.25
N THR A 553 10.51 28.40 -26.16
CA THR A 553 10.05 27.77 -27.41
C THR A 553 9.92 26.25 -27.31
N ARG A 554 10.66 25.61 -26.40
CA ARG A 554 10.68 24.15 -26.26
C ARG A 554 10.28 23.72 -24.86
N ARG A 555 9.73 22.51 -24.78
CA ARG A 555 9.44 21.82 -23.53
C ARG A 555 10.62 20.94 -23.18
N GLU A 556 11.17 21.14 -22.00
CA GLU A 556 12.28 20.38 -21.44
C GLU A 556 11.82 19.60 -20.21
N LEU A 557 12.64 18.63 -19.81
CA LEU A 557 12.38 17.74 -18.68
C LEU A 557 12.73 18.47 -17.38
N GLY A 558 11.77 18.58 -16.47
CA GLY A 558 11.97 19.15 -15.14
C GLY A 558 12.54 18.14 -14.14
N THR A 559 12.41 18.46 -12.85
CA THR A 559 12.95 17.64 -11.74
C THR A 559 11.87 17.05 -10.83
N VAL A 560 10.63 17.55 -10.91
CA VAL A 560 9.54 17.08 -10.06
C VAL A 560 8.93 15.82 -10.64
N GLU A 561 9.03 14.73 -9.90
CA GLU A 561 8.48 13.42 -10.25
C GLU A 561 7.15 13.17 -9.54
N ARG A 562 6.20 12.57 -10.25
CA ARG A 562 4.94 12.06 -9.71
C ARG A 562 4.75 10.61 -10.09
N TYR A 563 4.59 9.76 -9.09
CA TYR A 563 4.37 8.33 -9.27
C TYR A 563 2.88 8.00 -9.42
N PRO A 564 2.56 6.86 -10.05
CA PRO A 564 1.18 6.41 -10.17
C PRO A 564 0.59 6.14 -8.78
N ILE A 565 -0.66 6.55 -8.60
CA ILE A 565 -1.45 6.37 -7.37
C ILE A 565 -2.23 5.05 -7.38
N PHE A 566 -2.36 4.44 -8.56
CA PHE A 566 -2.91 3.10 -8.70
C PHE A 566 -2.40 2.41 -9.95
N ARG A 567 -2.45 1.08 -9.93
CA ARG A 567 -2.14 0.21 -11.06
C ARG A 567 -3.33 -0.70 -11.34
N ALA A 568 -3.65 -0.93 -12.59
CA ALA A 568 -4.61 -1.93 -13.00
C ALA A 568 -4.00 -2.76 -14.13
N THR A 569 -4.12 -4.07 -14.05
CA THR A 569 -3.57 -4.98 -15.07
C THR A 569 -4.66 -5.86 -15.63
N GLN A 570 -4.61 -6.05 -16.95
CA GLN A 570 -5.45 -7.00 -17.65
C GLN A 570 -4.57 -7.89 -18.51
N ALA A 571 -4.53 -9.17 -18.17
CA ALA A 571 -3.73 -10.15 -18.88
C ALA A 571 -4.20 -10.27 -20.33
N PRO A 572 -3.28 -10.48 -21.30
CA PRO A 572 -1.87 -10.79 -21.11
C PRO A 572 -0.90 -9.59 -21.17
N ASP A 573 -1.30 -8.45 -21.74
CA ASP A 573 -0.35 -7.39 -22.15
C ASP A 573 -0.81 -5.96 -21.84
N ILE A 574 -1.85 -5.77 -21.03
CA ILE A 574 -2.41 -4.43 -20.75
C ILE A 574 -2.08 -4.02 -19.31
N THR A 575 -1.50 -2.84 -19.17
CA THR A 575 -1.30 -2.17 -17.88
C THR A 575 -1.82 -0.74 -17.96
N MET A 576 -2.57 -0.34 -16.95
CA MET A 576 -3.17 0.98 -16.78
C MET A 576 -2.61 1.58 -15.49
N LEU A 577 -2.10 2.81 -15.56
CA LEU A 577 -1.44 3.47 -14.43
C LEU A 577 -2.09 4.83 -14.22
N GLY A 578 -2.72 5.03 -13.05
CA GLY A 578 -3.41 6.27 -12.72
C GLY A 578 -2.49 7.27 -12.05
N PHE A 579 -2.60 8.55 -12.43
CA PHE A 579 -1.79 9.64 -11.90
C PHE A 579 -2.68 10.70 -11.24
N PRO A 580 -2.19 11.37 -10.18
CA PRO A 580 -2.89 12.48 -9.53
C PRO A 580 -2.71 13.76 -10.36
N LEU A 581 -3.17 13.71 -11.61
CA LEU A 581 -3.07 14.78 -12.60
C LEU A 581 -4.41 14.88 -13.36
N THR A 582 -4.84 16.11 -13.64
CA THR A 582 -6.02 16.38 -14.46
C THR A 582 -5.66 16.56 -15.92
N GLU A 583 -6.60 16.42 -16.85
CA GLU A 583 -6.35 16.63 -18.28
C GLU A 583 -5.70 18.00 -18.56
N ALA A 584 -6.11 19.05 -17.85
CA ALA A 584 -5.56 20.39 -17.97
C ALA A 584 -4.07 20.44 -17.56
N ASP A 585 -3.72 19.79 -16.46
CA ASP A 585 -2.33 19.74 -15.96
C ASP A 585 -1.42 19.06 -16.98
N VAL A 586 -1.84 17.90 -17.48
CA VAL A 586 -1.00 17.06 -18.33
C VAL A 586 -0.85 17.68 -19.73
N ARG A 587 -1.93 18.25 -20.28
CA ARG A 587 -1.91 18.96 -21.58
C ARG A 587 -0.95 20.16 -21.57
N GLY A 588 -0.98 20.93 -20.50
CA GLY A 588 -0.20 22.16 -20.36
C GLY A 588 -0.61 23.29 -21.31
N ALA A 589 0.06 24.42 -21.17
CA ALA A 589 -0.11 25.62 -21.97
C ALA A 589 0.57 25.50 -23.34
N ASP A 590 0.09 26.32 -24.28
CA ASP A 590 0.63 26.35 -25.65
C ASP A 590 1.99 27.06 -25.76
N ASN A 591 2.21 28.06 -24.92
CA ASN A 591 3.44 28.83 -24.84
C ASN A 591 3.74 29.25 -23.39
N LYS A 592 4.94 29.80 -23.16
CA LYS A 592 5.39 30.27 -21.84
C LYS A 592 4.46 31.32 -21.21
N ALA A 593 3.83 32.17 -22.01
CA ALA A 593 2.89 33.17 -21.54
C ALA A 593 1.55 32.56 -21.05
N GLY A 594 1.16 31.40 -21.60
CA GLY A 594 -0.07 30.70 -21.26
C GLY A 594 0.02 29.82 -20.01
N GLY A 595 1.19 29.71 -19.38
CA GLY A 595 1.39 28.99 -18.11
C GLY A 595 2.24 27.73 -18.21
N HIS A 596 1.93 26.75 -17.36
CA HIS A 596 2.73 25.53 -17.16
C HIS A 596 2.80 24.66 -18.44
N PRO A 597 3.97 24.17 -18.89
CA PRO A 597 4.14 23.50 -20.20
C PRO A 597 3.51 22.10 -20.31
N GLY A 598 3.16 21.46 -19.19
CA GLY A 598 2.54 20.13 -19.15
C GLY A 598 3.41 19.09 -18.46
N TRP A 599 3.14 17.81 -18.69
CA TRP A 599 3.86 16.69 -18.09
C TRP A 599 4.35 15.70 -19.15
N PHE A 600 5.51 15.09 -18.88
CA PHE A 600 6.03 13.94 -19.61
C PHE A 600 5.71 12.66 -18.85
N PHE A 601 5.36 11.59 -19.55
CA PHE A 601 5.36 10.25 -18.97
C PHE A 601 6.66 9.54 -19.33
N VAL A 602 7.32 9.02 -18.31
CA VAL A 602 8.63 8.41 -18.39
C VAL A 602 8.51 6.92 -18.15
N LEU A 603 9.05 6.13 -19.08
CA LEU A 603 9.28 4.69 -18.90
C LEU A 603 10.77 4.48 -18.68
N GLN A 604 11.12 3.91 -17.54
CA GLN A 604 12.50 3.74 -17.12
C GLN A 604 12.75 2.32 -16.64
N GLU A 605 13.87 1.76 -17.08
CA GLU A 605 14.37 0.48 -16.55
C GLU A 605 14.90 0.65 -15.12
N GLN A 606 14.72 -0.36 -14.27
CA GLN A 606 15.13 -0.31 -12.87
C GLN A 606 16.65 -0.12 -12.73
N PRO A 607 17.14 1.00 -12.15
CA PRO A 607 18.58 1.25 -12.06
C PRO A 607 19.32 0.27 -11.15
N THR A 608 18.62 -0.35 -10.19
CA THR A 608 19.16 -1.31 -9.23
C THR A 608 19.32 -2.72 -9.80
N GLU A 609 18.82 -2.95 -11.02
CA GLU A 609 18.89 -4.24 -11.72
C GLU A 609 19.87 -4.16 -12.89
N PRO A 610 21.20 -4.24 -12.65
CA PRO A 610 22.18 -4.11 -13.71
C PRO A 610 22.04 -5.27 -14.70
N ARG A 611 22.06 -4.91 -15.98
CA ARG A 611 21.97 -5.85 -17.09
C ARG A 611 23.28 -5.93 -17.84
N PHE A 612 23.48 -7.10 -18.43
CA PHE A 612 24.64 -7.40 -19.22
C PHE A 612 24.18 -7.96 -20.56
N GLY A 613 24.67 -7.39 -21.65
CA GLY A 613 24.23 -7.68 -23.00
C GLY A 613 24.93 -6.79 -24.02
N MET A 614 24.53 -6.96 -25.27
CA MET A 614 24.90 -6.09 -26.38
C MET A 614 23.63 -5.82 -27.17
N ASP A 615 23.54 -4.62 -27.73
CA ASP A 615 22.34 -4.17 -28.42
C ASP A 615 22.21 -4.82 -29.80
N ILE A 616 21.02 -4.69 -30.39
CA ILE A 616 20.72 -5.18 -31.74
C ILE A 616 21.64 -4.49 -32.76
N PRO A 617 22.21 -5.22 -33.74
CA PRO A 617 23.08 -4.65 -34.76
C PRO A 617 22.37 -3.55 -35.57
N THR A 618 22.97 -2.37 -35.60
CA THR A 618 22.64 -1.28 -36.54
C THR A 618 23.64 -1.20 -37.69
N THR A 619 24.89 -1.60 -37.43
CA THR A 619 26.01 -1.67 -38.35
C THR A 619 26.81 -2.95 -38.10
N TYR A 620 27.59 -3.39 -39.09
CA TYR A 620 28.45 -4.58 -38.98
C TYR A 620 29.93 -4.20 -39.09
N GLY A 621 30.77 -4.92 -38.35
CA GLY A 621 32.21 -4.69 -38.28
C GLY A 621 32.62 -3.37 -37.60
N GLY A 622 33.93 -3.15 -37.53
CA GLY A 622 34.53 -1.96 -36.91
C GLY A 622 34.61 -2.04 -35.38
N THR A 623 35.36 -1.09 -34.81
CA THR A 623 35.48 -0.90 -33.36
C THR A 623 34.54 0.22 -32.92
N PRO A 624 33.70 0.03 -31.89
CA PRO A 624 32.82 1.09 -31.42
C PRO A 624 33.61 2.25 -30.81
N ALA A 625 33.06 3.47 -30.87
CA ALA A 625 33.70 4.65 -30.29
C ALA A 625 33.80 4.58 -28.76
N HIS A 626 32.78 4.04 -28.12
CA HIS A 626 32.72 3.72 -26.70
C HIS A 626 32.19 2.30 -26.49
N TRP A 627 32.54 1.65 -25.38
CA TRP A 627 32.01 0.30 -25.12
C TRP A 627 30.49 0.27 -24.95
N ARG A 628 29.88 1.40 -24.57
CA ARG A 628 28.42 1.54 -24.49
C ARG A 628 27.71 1.43 -25.85
N ASP A 629 28.43 1.66 -26.95
CA ASP A 629 27.88 1.59 -28.31
C ASP A 629 28.04 0.18 -28.91
N LEU A 630 28.52 -0.79 -28.11
CA LEU A 630 28.78 -2.15 -28.55
C LEU A 630 27.47 -2.90 -28.85
N THR A 631 27.21 -3.06 -30.14
CA THR A 631 26.17 -3.96 -30.66
C THR A 631 26.73 -5.33 -31.05
N TRP A 632 25.85 -6.33 -31.18
CA TRP A 632 26.21 -7.65 -31.72
C TRP A 632 26.84 -7.58 -33.14
N GLY A 633 26.58 -6.50 -33.90
CA GLY A 633 27.09 -6.32 -35.24
C GLY A 633 28.60 -6.05 -35.30
N HIS A 634 29.21 -5.50 -34.24
CA HIS A 634 30.67 -5.31 -34.19
C HIS A 634 31.45 -6.63 -34.07
N LEU A 635 30.76 -7.73 -33.73
CA LEU A 635 31.38 -9.06 -33.63
C LEU A 635 31.41 -9.82 -34.96
N ALA A 636 30.76 -9.30 -36.01
CA ALA A 636 30.63 -9.94 -37.31
C ALA A 636 30.84 -8.95 -38.45
N GLU A 637 31.39 -9.41 -39.58
CA GLU A 637 31.59 -8.56 -40.77
C GLU A 637 30.26 -8.25 -41.49
N ASP A 638 29.30 -9.17 -41.41
CA ASP A 638 27.97 -9.04 -42.01
C ASP A 638 26.89 -9.82 -41.23
N GLU A 639 25.64 -9.75 -41.69
CA GLU A 639 24.51 -10.46 -41.08
C GLU A 639 24.66 -11.99 -41.12
N ALA A 640 25.28 -12.54 -42.17
CA ALA A 640 25.45 -13.98 -42.35
C ALA A 640 26.46 -14.55 -41.35
N ALA A 641 27.60 -13.88 -41.18
CA ALA A 641 28.59 -14.16 -40.16
C ALA A 641 27.98 -14.01 -38.77
N LEU A 642 27.17 -12.96 -38.53
CA LEU A 642 26.49 -12.79 -37.26
C LEU A 642 25.58 -13.98 -36.94
N LYS A 643 24.84 -14.51 -37.92
CA LYS A 643 23.99 -15.69 -37.72
C LYS A 643 24.75 -16.94 -37.26
N GLN A 644 26.03 -17.06 -37.61
CA GLN A 644 26.88 -18.18 -37.17
C GLN A 644 27.45 -18.00 -35.76
N ILE A 645 27.43 -16.78 -35.21
CA ILE A 645 27.93 -16.52 -33.85
C ILE A 645 26.92 -17.03 -32.82
N VAL A 646 27.35 -18.02 -32.05
CA VAL A 646 26.60 -18.56 -30.90
C VAL A 646 27.13 -17.98 -29.59
N TYR A 647 28.45 -17.84 -29.45
CA TYR A 647 29.11 -17.31 -28.27
C TYR A 647 30.00 -16.13 -28.66
N VAL A 648 30.17 -15.18 -27.74
CA VAL A 648 31.06 -14.02 -27.97
C VAL A 648 32.50 -14.48 -28.24
N PRO A 649 33.08 -14.15 -29.41
CA PRO A 649 34.44 -14.53 -29.74
C PRO A 649 35.45 -13.58 -29.06
N ILE A 650 36.35 -14.13 -28.25
CA ILE A 650 37.46 -13.36 -27.66
C ILE A 650 38.53 -13.06 -28.71
N ASP A 651 38.88 -14.06 -29.53
CA ASP A 651 39.88 -13.96 -30.60
C ASP A 651 39.28 -13.50 -31.95
N GLY A 652 38.23 -12.66 -31.91
CA GLY A 652 37.50 -12.19 -33.10
C GLY A 652 37.95 -10.82 -33.61
N LEU A 653 37.03 -10.10 -34.27
CA LEU A 653 37.27 -8.76 -34.84
C LEU A 653 37.72 -7.71 -33.80
N LEU A 654 37.33 -7.88 -32.54
CA LEU A 654 37.69 -6.99 -31.43
C LEU A 654 38.93 -7.46 -30.66
N LYS A 655 39.69 -8.42 -31.19
CA LYS A 655 40.91 -8.90 -30.57
C LYS A 655 41.88 -7.74 -30.36
N ASP A 656 42.45 -7.65 -29.16
CA ASP A 656 43.38 -6.59 -28.73
C ASP A 656 42.79 -5.15 -28.76
N ALA A 657 41.48 -5.00 -28.98
CA ALA A 657 40.83 -3.70 -28.97
C ALA A 657 40.81 -3.11 -27.55
N VAL A 658 41.18 -1.83 -27.44
CA VAL A 658 41.10 -1.05 -26.20
C VAL A 658 40.27 0.18 -26.46
N VAL A 659 39.07 0.22 -25.87
CA VAL A 659 38.15 1.36 -25.90
C VAL A 659 37.91 1.79 -24.45
N ASP A 660 37.75 3.08 -24.20
CA ASP A 660 37.54 3.63 -22.84
C ASP A 660 38.56 3.12 -21.78
N GLN A 661 39.81 2.85 -22.21
CA GLN A 661 40.89 2.27 -21.38
C GLN A 661 40.64 0.84 -20.87
N ILE A 662 39.62 0.16 -21.39
CA ILE A 662 39.23 -1.20 -21.02
C ILE A 662 39.56 -2.14 -22.19
N PRO A 663 40.48 -3.10 -22.03
CA PRO A 663 40.82 -4.06 -23.09
C PRO A 663 39.77 -5.17 -23.22
N TRP A 664 39.45 -5.53 -24.47
CA TRP A 664 38.60 -6.67 -24.79
C TRP A 664 39.21 -7.99 -24.32
N GLY A 665 38.41 -8.90 -23.75
CA GLY A 665 38.82 -10.28 -23.46
C GLY A 665 39.81 -10.49 -22.31
N LYS A 666 40.32 -9.43 -21.65
CA LYS A 666 41.39 -9.55 -20.64
C LYS A 666 41.03 -10.38 -19.42
N ASN A 667 39.87 -10.13 -18.81
CA ASN A 667 39.32 -10.95 -17.72
C ASN A 667 37.79 -10.76 -17.61
N SER A 668 37.15 -11.56 -16.75
CA SER A 668 35.69 -11.54 -16.56
C SER A 668 35.16 -10.19 -16.06
N ALA A 669 35.90 -9.45 -15.23
CA ALA A 669 35.48 -8.14 -14.72
C ALA A 669 35.50 -7.05 -15.82
N HIS A 670 36.49 -7.08 -16.71
CA HIS A 670 36.53 -6.18 -17.87
C HIS A 670 35.38 -6.51 -18.83
N MET A 671 35.16 -7.80 -19.14
CA MET A 671 34.04 -8.23 -19.99
C MET A 671 32.67 -7.87 -19.39
N ALA A 672 32.52 -7.99 -18.06
CA ALA A 672 31.31 -7.54 -17.37
C ALA A 672 31.11 -6.03 -17.52
N THR A 673 32.17 -5.22 -17.39
CA THR A 673 32.07 -3.77 -17.60
C THR A 673 31.72 -3.41 -19.04
N ILE A 674 32.32 -4.09 -20.04
CA ILE A 674 32.05 -3.87 -21.46
C ILE A 674 30.61 -4.22 -21.81
N THR A 675 30.10 -5.34 -21.31
CA THR A 675 28.73 -5.80 -21.60
C THR A 675 27.68 -5.15 -20.71
N ARG A 676 28.05 -4.29 -19.74
CA ARG A 676 27.08 -3.66 -18.85
C ARG A 676 26.25 -2.63 -19.61
N GLN A 677 24.95 -2.86 -19.67
CA GLN A 677 24.00 -1.90 -20.25
C GLN A 677 23.60 -0.85 -19.21
N PRO A 678 23.65 0.46 -19.54
CA PRO A 678 23.07 1.49 -18.71
C PRO A 678 21.54 1.39 -18.72
N PRO A 679 20.85 1.78 -17.62
CA PRO A 679 19.39 1.76 -17.60
C PRO A 679 18.83 2.73 -18.64
N PHE A 680 17.93 2.23 -19.48
CA PHE A 680 17.30 3.04 -20.52
C PHE A 680 16.08 3.80 -19.95
N ARG A 681 15.89 5.03 -20.45
CA ARG A 681 14.77 5.90 -20.10
C ARG A 681 14.23 6.56 -21.38
N VAL A 682 12.92 6.50 -21.56
CA VAL A 682 12.20 7.25 -22.61
C VAL A 682 11.13 8.13 -21.98
N ALA A 683 11.02 9.36 -22.45
CA ALA A 683 10.02 10.32 -22.01
C ALA A 683 9.15 10.74 -23.20
N VAL A 684 7.83 10.66 -23.06
CA VAL A 684 6.86 11.09 -24.08
C VAL A 684 5.95 12.15 -23.49
N HIS A 685 5.82 13.28 -24.18
CA HIS A 685 4.99 14.40 -23.71
C HIS A 685 3.51 14.08 -23.90
N ALA A 686 2.69 14.44 -22.90
CA ALA A 686 1.23 14.25 -22.90
C ALA A 686 0.49 14.76 -24.14
N ARG A 687 0.92 15.91 -24.64
CA ARG A 687 0.37 16.54 -25.85
C ARG A 687 0.47 15.66 -27.10
N THR A 688 1.35 14.65 -27.12
CA THR A 688 1.43 13.71 -28.24
C THR A 688 0.15 12.89 -28.40
N TRP A 689 -0.58 12.67 -27.30
CA TRP A 689 -1.82 11.88 -27.29
C TRP A 689 -3.09 12.72 -27.31
N LEU A 690 -2.98 14.04 -27.11
CA LEU A 690 -4.11 14.95 -27.01
C LEU A 690 -4.16 15.85 -28.26
N PRO A 691 -5.31 15.95 -28.97
CA PRO A 691 -5.44 16.84 -30.12
C PRO A 691 -5.23 18.31 -29.72
N GLY A 692 -4.80 19.16 -30.66
CA GLY A 692 -4.68 20.60 -30.43
C GLY A 692 -6.02 21.22 -30.00
N ARG A 693 -6.00 22.31 -29.21
CA ARG A 693 -7.22 23.09 -28.93
C ARG A 693 -7.82 23.52 -30.27
N GLN A 694 -9.07 23.15 -30.53
CA GLN A 694 -9.86 23.73 -31.61
C GLN A 694 -10.25 25.16 -31.25
#